data_AF-A0A1F6QQF5-F1
#
_entry.id   AF-A0A1F6QQF5-F1
#
_cell.length_a   1.000
_cell.length_b   1.000
_cell.length_c   1.000
_cell.angle_alpha   90.00
_cell.angle_beta   90.00
_cell.angle_gamma   90.00
#
_symmetry.space_group_name_H-M   'P 1'
#
loop_
_entity.id
_entity.type
_entity.pdbx_description
1 polymer ?
#
loop_
_entity_poly.entity_id
_entity_poly.type
_entity_poly.pdbx_seq_one_letter_code
_entity_poly.pdbx_strand_id
1 'polypeptide(L)'
;MWYFANIPLVSNYLHDIELKTYDLLFITRHNLNLDPPRPKNIIIVGIDAGSINKVGVPWPWPRQFHASLVEALTQAKAKLIIFDIIFDTISPLSAQIQDISGTESVAETSFDAGKEDDGFFAQSIKSAMNIILACEAEPLSKSTYQAVLPINTYLKALNNDIGFLGNSSVTYDSDNFVRRAKLIYPEFYKDPAVAGSIAFRAAQEYLNIRVKILNDDSIEFGKRKIPKDFLINFYGPSETITTIPYWKTLELISQGKTSIFKNRIILIGRTKLKASIDPFKSVRSPDAFPTPYAALTPNFSGVELQATILNNLIDNTFIVKANKFVVCLIFLIIGLVASLFISKFRQRLVLCFYTCLLLSAAYIGISFLFFLFFRVSVPTTYPAYGVIFPIYFINLLDQYFIVDKARRRQAKIFRQLVPSQVADEIERMDQDQLALGGSKREITVLFTDIKNFTGLCERNTPETIINILNEFFTEMVKVIHKHNGLVDKFIGDAIMALWGSPKVLEKKIQANLATTCALSMMRELRELNQMWERTGLNETLNIRVGINTDYAVTGNIGSVQRMQFSAVGDGVNVASRLEAVNKVYGTSILLSGNTAKLLDKTQTLREIDTVIVPGKDAPLDIYELLDPKDFIPELIKSYSLALNYYRNKNFEEAINLWQTCTKLDKKDKASRVMLERAVKFRHQELNSKLSENWEPVWTVENK
;
A
#
# COMPACT_ATOMS: atom_id res chain seq x y z
N MET A 1 11.23 7.37 18.98
CA MET A 1 9.76 7.22 18.94
C MET A 1 9.00 8.38 19.57
N TRP A 2 9.44 8.98 20.68
CA TRP A 2 8.78 10.19 21.24
C TRP A 2 8.79 11.40 20.29
N TYR A 3 9.82 11.53 19.44
CA TYR A 3 9.88 12.58 18.41
C TYR A 3 8.95 12.37 17.20
N PHE A 4 8.52 11.13 16.92
CA PHE A 4 7.52 10.85 15.87
C PHE A 4 6.08 11.00 16.38
N ALA A 5 5.87 11.12 17.70
CA ALA A 5 4.59 11.40 18.32
C ALA A 5 4.09 12.85 18.09
N ASN A 6 4.89 13.71 17.45
CA ASN A 6 4.51 15.08 17.08
C ASN A 6 4.15 15.24 15.59
N ILE A 7 4.01 14.16 14.81
CA ILE A 7 3.31 14.25 13.52
C ILE A 7 1.81 14.37 13.86
N PRO A 8 1.20 15.56 13.73
CA PRO A 8 -0.09 15.84 14.36
C PRO A 8 -1.20 14.89 13.88
N LEU A 9 -1.14 14.50 12.60
CA LEU A 9 -2.17 13.70 11.96
C LEU A 9 -2.25 12.26 12.50
N VAL A 10 -1.09 11.59 12.65
CA VAL A 10 -1.03 10.20 13.12
C VAL A 10 -1.20 10.13 14.64
N SER A 11 -0.65 11.09 15.37
CA SER A 11 -0.81 11.17 16.83
C SER A 11 -2.27 11.40 17.23
N ASN A 12 -2.97 12.31 16.56
CA ASN A 12 -4.37 12.59 16.87
C ASN A 12 -5.27 11.39 16.55
N TYR A 13 -5.04 10.70 15.43
CA TYR A 13 -5.83 9.53 15.06
C TYR A 13 -5.65 8.36 16.04
N LEU A 14 -4.41 8.05 16.45
CA LEU A 14 -4.16 7.01 17.45
C LEU A 14 -4.69 7.41 18.84
N HIS A 15 -4.66 8.70 19.17
CA HIS A 15 -5.25 9.21 20.40
C HIS A 15 -6.77 9.01 20.42
N ASP A 16 -7.47 9.30 19.33
CA ASP A 16 -8.92 9.12 19.24
C ASP A 16 -9.31 7.64 19.31
N ILE A 17 -8.53 6.74 18.69
CA ILE A 17 -8.73 5.30 18.83
C ILE A 17 -8.48 4.85 20.28
N GLU A 18 -7.46 5.39 20.95
CA GLU A 18 -7.21 5.11 22.37
C GLU A 18 -8.38 5.52 23.25
N LEU A 19 -8.99 6.69 23.03
CA LEU A 19 -10.17 7.13 23.80
C LEU A 19 -11.36 6.19 23.60
N LYS A 20 -11.62 5.77 22.35
CA LYS A 20 -12.69 4.78 22.07
C LYS A 20 -12.40 3.41 22.66
N THR A 21 -11.14 2.98 22.65
CA THR A 21 -10.74 1.69 23.24
C THR A 21 -10.85 1.75 24.76
N TYR A 22 -10.56 2.91 25.36
CA TYR A 22 -10.77 3.15 26.79
C TYR A 22 -12.26 3.06 27.17
N ASP A 23 -13.17 3.60 26.35
CA ASP A 23 -14.62 3.43 26.57
C ASP A 23 -15.05 1.98 26.52
N LEU A 24 -14.47 1.22 25.57
CA LEU A 24 -14.74 -0.20 25.45
C LEU A 24 -14.36 -0.95 26.74
N LEU A 25 -13.33 -0.54 27.48
CA LEU A 25 -12.99 -1.15 28.77
C LEU A 25 -14.15 -1.04 29.77
N PHE A 26 -14.85 0.10 29.83
CA PHE A 26 -16.01 0.29 30.71
C PHE A 26 -17.21 -0.53 30.24
N ILE A 27 -17.50 -0.52 28.94
CA ILE A 27 -18.61 -1.30 28.36
C ILE A 27 -18.38 -2.80 28.59
N THR A 28 -17.16 -3.29 28.36
CA THR A 28 -16.79 -4.69 28.61
C THR A 28 -16.87 -5.02 30.10
N ARG A 29 -16.39 -4.15 30.99
CA ARG A 29 -16.53 -4.33 32.45
C ARG A 29 -18.00 -4.46 32.86
N HIS A 30 -18.88 -3.62 32.32
CA HIS A 30 -20.32 -3.68 32.60
C HIS A 30 -20.98 -4.96 32.06
N ASN A 31 -20.71 -5.31 30.80
CA ASN A 31 -21.29 -6.51 30.18
C ASN A 31 -20.87 -7.81 30.88
N LEU A 32 -19.70 -7.81 31.53
CA LEU A 32 -19.23 -8.92 32.36
C LEU A 32 -19.74 -8.88 33.81
N ASN A 33 -20.58 -7.90 34.17
CA ASN A 33 -21.05 -7.63 35.54
C ASN A 33 -19.90 -7.43 36.56
N LEU A 34 -18.82 -6.76 36.11
CA LEU A 34 -17.62 -6.48 36.91
C LEU A 34 -17.51 -5.01 37.34
N ASP A 35 -18.61 -4.25 37.25
CA ASP A 35 -18.62 -2.87 37.72
C ASP A 35 -18.42 -2.78 39.24
N PRO A 36 -17.74 -1.73 39.74
CA PRO A 36 -17.51 -1.58 41.16
C PRO A 36 -18.82 -1.34 41.90
N PRO A 37 -18.90 -1.74 43.20
CA PRO A 37 -20.11 -1.58 43.97
C PRO A 37 -20.51 -0.09 44.06
N ARG A 38 -21.81 0.19 43.93
CA ARG A 38 -22.33 1.55 44.01
C ARG A 38 -21.98 2.24 45.35
N PRO A 39 -21.75 3.56 45.37
CA PRO A 39 -21.54 4.33 46.58
C PRO A 39 -22.69 4.18 47.57
N LYS A 40 -22.40 3.89 48.84
CA LYS A 40 -23.42 3.76 49.91
C LYS A 40 -23.65 5.06 50.69
N ASN A 41 -22.63 5.92 50.75
CA ASN A 41 -22.60 7.11 51.60
C ASN A 41 -23.08 8.37 50.88
N ILE A 42 -23.35 8.29 49.56
CA ILE A 42 -23.81 9.41 48.75
C ILE A 42 -25.23 9.12 48.26
N ILE A 43 -26.11 10.12 48.41
CA ILE A 43 -27.44 10.14 47.83
C ILE A 43 -27.56 11.36 46.94
N ILE A 44 -28.12 11.18 45.76
CA ILE A 44 -28.50 12.28 44.87
C ILE A 44 -29.97 12.60 45.12
N VAL A 45 -30.26 13.87 45.35
CA VAL A 45 -31.62 14.42 45.39
C VAL A 45 -31.88 15.07 44.03
N GLY A 46 -32.63 14.36 43.20
CA GLY A 46 -32.80 14.68 41.79
C GLY A 46 -33.93 15.66 41.53
N ILE A 47 -33.63 16.78 40.87
CA ILE A 47 -34.62 17.69 40.28
C ILE A 47 -34.97 17.14 38.90
N ASP A 48 -35.96 16.26 38.88
CA ASP A 48 -36.47 15.58 37.69
C ASP A 48 -37.86 16.10 37.27
N ALA A 49 -38.34 15.63 36.12
CA ALA A 49 -39.67 15.99 35.62
C ALA A 49 -40.80 15.59 36.59
N GLY A 50 -40.65 14.48 37.33
CA GLY A 50 -41.63 14.07 38.33
C GLY A 50 -41.72 15.07 39.49
N SER A 51 -40.59 15.64 39.89
CA SER A 51 -40.48 16.68 40.90
C SER A 51 -41.08 17.99 40.41
N ILE A 52 -40.78 18.41 39.19
CA ILE A 52 -41.38 19.60 38.57
C ILE A 52 -42.91 19.45 38.50
N ASN A 53 -43.40 18.30 38.04
CA ASN A 53 -44.83 18.02 37.96
C ASN A 53 -45.50 17.99 39.34
N LYS A 54 -44.82 17.44 40.36
CA LYS A 54 -45.37 17.33 41.72
C LYS A 54 -45.39 18.66 42.46
N VAL A 55 -44.37 19.50 42.25
CA VAL A 55 -44.27 20.85 42.82
C VAL A 55 -45.25 21.80 42.13
N GLY A 56 -45.51 21.60 40.83
CA GLY A 56 -46.46 22.41 40.06
C GLY A 56 -45.95 23.80 39.68
N VAL A 57 -44.67 24.08 39.92
CA VAL A 57 -43.99 25.34 39.56
C VAL A 57 -42.87 25.03 38.56
N PRO A 58 -42.76 25.79 37.45
CA PRO A 58 -41.69 25.61 36.47
C PRO A 58 -40.31 25.86 37.09
N TRP A 59 -39.30 25.16 36.59
CA TRP A 59 -37.90 25.40 36.95
C TRP A 59 -37.40 26.68 36.28
N PRO A 60 -36.59 27.54 36.94
CA PRO A 60 -36.06 27.43 38.30
C PRO A 60 -37.07 27.74 39.41
N TRP A 61 -36.91 27.09 40.57
CA TRP A 61 -37.85 27.22 41.70
C TRP A 61 -37.50 28.37 42.66
N PRO A 62 -38.52 28.95 43.34
CA PRO A 62 -38.35 29.81 44.50
C PRO A 62 -37.45 29.17 45.57
N ARG A 63 -36.70 29.99 46.29
CA ARG A 63 -35.63 29.61 47.19
C ARG A 63 -36.16 29.02 48.50
N GLN A 64 -37.39 29.34 48.89
CA GLN A 64 -38.13 28.66 49.96
C GLN A 64 -38.20 27.13 49.79
N PHE A 65 -38.24 26.61 48.56
CA PHE A 65 -38.24 25.16 48.33
C PHE A 65 -36.89 24.54 48.71
N HIS A 66 -35.79 25.26 48.45
CA HIS A 66 -34.44 24.86 48.82
C HIS A 66 -34.18 25.06 50.33
N ALA A 67 -34.71 26.13 50.92
CA ALA A 67 -34.73 26.37 52.37
C ALA A 67 -35.38 25.20 53.12
N SER A 68 -36.59 24.83 52.73
CA SER A 68 -37.34 23.70 53.31
C SER A 68 -36.58 22.37 53.18
N LEU A 69 -35.92 22.13 52.04
CA LEU A 69 -35.12 20.93 51.84
C LEU A 69 -33.89 20.92 52.74
N VAL A 70 -33.17 22.03 52.85
CA VAL A 70 -32.00 22.16 53.74
C VAL A 70 -32.39 21.90 55.18
N GLU A 71 -33.50 22.46 55.65
CA GLU A 71 -34.00 22.25 57.01
C GLU A 71 -34.37 20.78 57.24
N ALA A 72 -35.11 20.18 56.31
CA ALA A 72 -35.48 18.76 56.37
C ALA A 72 -34.25 17.84 56.42
N LEU A 73 -33.24 18.08 55.58
CA LEU A 73 -32.00 17.30 55.54
C LEU A 73 -31.14 17.51 56.80
N THR A 74 -31.12 18.73 57.32
CA THR A 74 -30.42 19.07 58.58
C THR A 74 -31.08 18.36 59.76
N GLN A 75 -32.42 18.37 59.85
CA GLN A 75 -33.18 17.59 60.83
C GLN A 75 -32.94 16.08 60.69
N ALA A 76 -32.81 15.59 59.45
CA ALA A 76 -32.45 14.20 59.16
C ALA A 76 -30.98 13.86 59.45
N LYS A 77 -30.17 14.83 59.92
CA LYS A 77 -28.75 14.69 60.25
C LYS A 77 -27.91 14.24 59.04
N ALA A 78 -28.17 14.81 57.88
CA ALA A 78 -27.26 14.73 56.74
C ALA A 78 -25.87 15.23 57.13
N LYS A 79 -24.81 14.60 56.60
CA LYS A 79 -23.42 14.93 56.99
C LYS A 79 -22.88 16.14 56.22
N LEU A 80 -23.27 16.26 54.96
CA LEU A 80 -22.86 17.31 54.04
C LEU A 80 -23.95 17.47 52.97
N ILE A 81 -24.35 18.70 52.69
CA ILE A 81 -25.33 19.03 51.65
C ILE A 81 -24.61 19.84 50.56
N ILE A 82 -24.77 19.44 49.31
CA ILE A 82 -24.07 20.03 48.17
C ILE A 82 -25.10 20.40 47.12
N PHE A 83 -25.13 21.65 46.70
CA PHE A 83 -25.95 22.10 45.59
C PHE A 83 -25.12 22.18 44.32
N ASP A 84 -25.43 21.32 43.36
CA ASP A 84 -24.99 21.41 41.96
C ASP A 84 -25.96 22.32 41.17
N ILE A 85 -26.16 23.52 41.72
CA ILE A 85 -27.06 24.57 41.21
C ILE A 85 -26.37 25.89 41.52
N ILE A 86 -26.26 26.74 40.50
CA ILE A 86 -25.64 28.05 40.63
C ILE A 86 -26.73 29.05 41.02
N PHE A 87 -26.57 29.70 42.16
CA PHE A 87 -27.51 30.69 42.69
C PHE A 87 -27.00 32.13 42.46
N ASP A 88 -26.70 32.46 41.21
CA ASP A 88 -26.12 33.74 40.75
C ASP A 88 -27.14 34.87 40.55
N THR A 89 -28.43 34.54 40.59
CA THR A 89 -29.55 35.44 40.38
C THR A 89 -30.49 35.46 41.58
N ILE A 90 -31.18 36.60 41.76
CA ILE A 90 -32.26 36.77 42.75
C ILE A 90 -33.33 35.72 42.52
N SER A 91 -34.00 35.29 43.59
CA SER A 91 -35.05 34.27 43.51
C SER A 91 -36.04 34.52 42.35
N PRO A 92 -36.38 33.47 41.55
CA PRO A 92 -37.32 33.58 40.44
C PRO A 92 -38.75 33.90 40.92
N LEU A 93 -39.00 33.90 42.23
CA LEU A 93 -40.24 34.42 42.79
C LEU A 93 -40.51 35.87 42.34
N SER A 94 -39.46 36.69 42.16
CA SER A 94 -39.62 38.06 41.67
C SER A 94 -40.22 38.12 40.26
N ALA A 95 -39.76 37.25 39.36
CA ALA A 95 -40.29 37.14 38.01
C ALA A 95 -41.71 36.54 37.99
N GLN A 96 -41.95 35.50 38.81
CA GLN A 96 -43.26 34.84 38.89
C GLN A 96 -44.36 35.77 39.40
N ILE A 97 -44.05 36.69 40.34
CA ILE A 97 -45.00 37.71 40.81
C ILE A 97 -45.21 38.78 39.75
N GLN A 98 -44.16 39.20 39.04
CA GLN A 98 -44.24 40.23 38.01
C GLN A 98 -45.10 39.81 36.80
N ASP A 99 -45.02 38.54 36.39
CA ASP A 99 -45.82 37.96 35.30
C ASP A 99 -47.34 37.95 35.59
N ILE A 100 -47.74 38.00 36.86
CA ILE A 100 -49.15 37.94 37.28
C ILE A 100 -49.83 39.33 37.21
N SER A 101 -49.08 40.43 37.35
CA SER A 101 -49.66 41.75 37.70
C SER A 101 -49.25 42.94 36.83
N GLY A 102 -48.28 42.80 35.91
CA GLY A 102 -48.07 43.68 34.74
C GLY A 102 -47.87 45.20 34.97
N THR A 103 -47.58 45.68 36.18
CA THR A 103 -47.52 47.11 36.53
C THR A 103 -46.20 47.51 37.21
N GLU A 104 -45.71 48.73 36.98
CA GLU A 104 -44.38 49.21 37.43
C GLU A 104 -44.22 49.26 38.96
N SER A 105 -45.26 49.60 39.72
CA SER A 105 -45.20 49.60 41.20
C SER A 105 -45.07 48.20 41.79
N VAL A 106 -45.39 47.16 41.01
CA VAL A 106 -45.21 45.76 41.41
C VAL A 106 -43.80 45.26 41.11
N ALA A 107 -43.03 45.93 40.25
CA ALA A 107 -41.65 45.53 39.98
C ALA A 107 -40.74 45.72 41.21
N GLU A 108 -40.94 46.78 41.99
CA GLU A 108 -40.22 46.96 43.27
C GLU A 108 -40.67 45.93 44.32
N THR A 109 -41.99 45.71 44.47
CA THR A 109 -42.50 44.75 45.47
C THR A 109 -42.21 43.29 45.10
N SER A 110 -42.16 42.94 43.81
CA SER A 110 -41.76 41.61 43.35
C SER A 110 -40.25 41.38 43.54
N PHE A 111 -39.43 42.41 43.32
CA PHE A 111 -38.00 42.36 43.59
C PHE A 111 -37.70 42.20 45.08
N ASP A 112 -38.46 42.89 45.94
CA ASP A 112 -38.35 42.74 47.40
C ASP A 112 -38.81 41.36 47.87
N ALA A 113 -39.91 40.83 47.34
CA ALA A 113 -40.34 39.45 47.62
C ALA A 113 -39.27 38.41 47.22
N GLY A 114 -38.58 38.61 46.09
CA GLY A 114 -37.47 37.76 45.68
C GLY A 114 -36.30 37.80 46.67
N LYS A 115 -35.94 38.98 47.18
CA LYS A 115 -34.89 39.14 48.20
C LYS A 115 -35.28 38.53 49.55
N GLU A 116 -36.53 38.64 49.96
CA GLU A 116 -37.05 38.00 51.17
C GLU A 116 -36.95 36.47 51.05
N ASP A 117 -37.31 35.92 49.89
CA ASP A 117 -37.18 34.50 49.57
C ASP A 117 -35.72 34.01 49.57
N ASP A 118 -34.80 34.79 49.01
CA ASP A 118 -33.36 34.56 49.14
C ASP A 118 -32.91 34.63 50.62
N GLY A 119 -33.52 35.51 51.42
CA GLY A 119 -33.28 35.66 52.85
C GLY A 119 -33.64 34.40 53.66
N PHE A 120 -34.78 33.76 53.35
CA PHE A 120 -35.16 32.49 53.98
C PHE A 120 -34.14 31.38 53.68
N PHE A 121 -33.73 31.24 52.42
CA PHE A 121 -32.73 30.24 52.06
C PHE A 121 -31.36 30.52 52.68
N ALA A 122 -30.94 31.79 52.74
CA ALA A 122 -29.73 32.20 53.43
C ALA A 122 -29.76 31.86 54.94
N GLN A 123 -30.92 31.99 55.60
CA GLN A 123 -31.08 31.60 57.00
C GLN A 123 -30.97 30.08 57.20
N SER A 124 -31.57 29.29 56.31
CA SER A 124 -31.42 27.83 56.35
C SER A 124 -29.98 27.41 56.06
N ILE A 125 -29.27 28.11 55.16
CA ILE A 125 -27.83 27.88 54.90
C ILE A 125 -27.01 28.12 56.17
N LYS A 126 -27.22 29.26 56.84
CA LYS A 126 -26.51 29.62 58.07
C LYS A 126 -26.80 28.66 59.24
N SER A 127 -27.99 28.07 59.26
CA SER A 127 -28.42 27.12 60.31
C SER A 127 -27.95 25.69 60.06
N ALA A 128 -27.62 25.35 58.82
CA ALA A 128 -27.10 24.04 58.47
C ALA A 128 -25.63 23.90 58.89
N MET A 129 -25.22 22.69 59.29
CA MET A 129 -23.86 22.48 59.78
C MET A 129 -22.81 22.57 58.66
N ASN A 130 -23.04 21.96 57.49
CA ASN A 130 -22.08 21.92 56.38
C ASN A 130 -22.82 21.96 55.02
N ILE A 131 -22.74 23.08 54.30
CA ILE A 131 -23.31 23.28 52.95
C ILE A 131 -22.24 23.75 51.97
N ILE A 132 -22.25 23.19 50.76
CA ILE A 132 -21.42 23.64 49.64
C ILE A 132 -22.31 24.09 48.49
N LEU A 133 -21.99 25.25 47.91
CA LEU A 133 -22.70 25.82 46.76
C LEU A 133 -21.82 25.75 45.50
N ALA A 134 -22.45 25.48 44.36
CA ALA A 134 -21.79 25.54 43.07
C ALA A 134 -21.45 26.97 42.66
N CYS A 135 -20.33 27.11 41.98
CA CYS A 135 -19.94 28.25 41.18
C CYS A 135 -19.42 27.75 39.83
N GLU A 136 -19.25 28.64 38.87
CA GLU A 136 -18.74 28.27 37.55
C GLU A 136 -17.77 29.33 37.04
N ALA A 137 -16.86 28.92 36.16
CA ALA A 137 -16.03 29.83 35.39
C ALA A 137 -16.49 29.79 33.93
N GLU A 138 -17.29 30.78 33.53
CA GLU A 138 -17.79 30.89 32.17
C GLU A 138 -16.68 31.41 31.23
N PRO A 139 -16.35 30.71 30.14
CA PRO A 139 -15.34 31.17 29.20
C PRO A 139 -15.83 32.37 28.39
N LEU A 140 -15.17 33.52 28.54
CA LEU A 140 -15.41 34.71 27.72
C LEU A 140 -14.61 34.67 26.40
N SER A 141 -13.46 33.98 26.41
CA SER A 141 -12.63 33.71 25.24
C SER A 141 -11.76 32.48 25.46
N LYS A 142 -10.87 32.16 24.51
CA LYS A 142 -9.86 31.08 24.69
C LYS A 142 -8.92 31.31 25.89
N SER A 143 -8.81 32.54 26.38
CA SER A 143 -7.83 32.95 27.40
C SER A 143 -8.44 33.72 28.58
N THR A 144 -9.73 34.02 28.54
CA THR A 144 -10.41 34.81 29.59
C THR A 144 -11.68 34.12 30.03
N TYR A 145 -12.01 34.28 31.30
CA TYR A 145 -13.20 33.71 31.93
C TYR A 145 -13.89 34.76 32.80
N GLN A 146 -15.15 34.50 33.14
CA GLN A 146 -15.94 35.22 34.13
C GLN A 146 -16.31 34.24 35.25
N ALA A 147 -15.97 34.57 36.49
CA ALA A 147 -16.43 33.81 37.64
C ALA A 147 -17.91 34.12 37.89
N VAL A 148 -18.75 33.09 37.84
CA VAL A 148 -20.16 33.13 38.20
C VAL A 148 -20.30 32.57 39.61
N LEU A 149 -20.60 33.44 40.56
CA LEU A 149 -20.66 33.14 41.98
C LEU A 149 -22.11 33.26 42.49
N PRO A 150 -22.47 32.56 43.58
CA PRO A 150 -23.72 32.83 44.27
C PRO A 150 -23.85 34.29 44.67
N ILE A 151 -25.08 34.81 44.68
CA ILE A 151 -25.33 36.20 45.11
C ILE A 151 -24.77 36.46 46.52
N ASN A 152 -24.43 37.72 46.78
CA ASN A 152 -23.77 38.15 48.02
C ASN A 152 -24.54 37.75 49.30
N THR A 153 -25.86 37.60 49.22
CA THR A 153 -26.70 37.11 50.33
C THR A 153 -26.27 35.72 50.82
N TYR A 154 -25.99 34.80 49.89
CA TYR A 154 -25.55 33.44 50.21
C TYR A 154 -24.08 33.39 50.63
N LEU A 155 -23.23 34.24 50.03
CA LEU A 155 -21.84 34.38 50.44
C LEU A 155 -21.74 34.82 51.90
N LYS A 156 -22.55 35.82 52.31
CA LYS A 156 -22.63 36.26 53.71
C LYS A 156 -23.15 35.16 54.64
N ALA A 157 -24.12 34.35 54.19
CA ALA A 157 -24.61 33.21 54.97
C ALA A 157 -23.53 32.15 55.24
N LEU A 158 -22.59 31.99 54.30
CA LEU A 158 -21.39 31.16 54.42
C LEU A 158 -20.21 31.88 55.10
N ASN A 159 -20.45 33.00 55.79
CA ASN A 159 -19.42 33.85 56.40
C ASN A 159 -18.33 34.33 55.42
N ASN A 160 -18.64 34.42 54.13
CA ASN A 160 -17.71 34.68 53.02
C ASN A 160 -16.55 33.66 52.94
N ASP A 161 -16.74 32.45 53.48
CA ASP A 161 -15.76 31.38 53.37
C ASP A 161 -15.90 30.68 52.00
N ILE A 162 -14.99 31.03 51.10
CA ILE A 162 -14.87 30.48 49.75
C ILE A 162 -14.56 28.98 49.72
N GLY A 163 -14.19 28.36 50.86
CA GLY A 163 -14.03 26.92 50.99
C GLY A 163 -15.34 26.15 50.78
N PHE A 164 -16.48 26.80 51.01
CA PHE A 164 -17.81 26.25 50.75
C PHE A 164 -18.34 26.54 49.33
N LEU A 165 -17.50 27.13 48.47
CA LEU A 165 -17.78 27.30 47.05
C LEU A 165 -16.93 26.33 46.23
N GLY A 166 -17.54 25.69 45.23
CA GLY A 166 -16.81 24.79 44.35
C GLY A 166 -17.28 24.86 42.91
N ASN A 167 -16.32 24.76 42.00
CA ASN A 167 -16.54 24.86 40.57
C ASN A 167 -17.23 23.59 40.04
N SER A 168 -18.42 23.72 39.44
CA SER A 168 -19.19 22.64 38.83
C SER A 168 -18.79 22.33 37.38
N SER A 169 -17.88 23.10 36.78
CA SER A 169 -17.40 22.87 35.41
C SER A 169 -16.84 21.45 35.22
N VAL A 170 -17.08 20.92 34.03
CA VAL A 170 -16.60 19.60 33.59
C VAL A 170 -15.45 19.75 32.60
N THR A 171 -14.54 18.77 32.60
CA THR A 171 -13.43 18.72 31.65
C THR A 171 -13.70 17.71 30.56
N TYR A 172 -13.64 18.15 29.30
CA TYR A 172 -13.84 17.32 28.13
C TYR A 172 -12.52 16.82 27.53
N ASP A 173 -12.55 15.61 26.99
CA ASP A 173 -11.51 15.09 26.10
C ASP A 173 -11.66 15.66 24.68
N SER A 174 -10.71 15.35 23.78
CA SER A 174 -10.71 15.86 22.39
C SER A 174 -11.96 15.47 21.59
N ASP A 175 -12.65 14.41 21.99
CA ASP A 175 -13.88 13.90 21.39
C ASP A 175 -15.16 14.39 22.10
N ASN A 176 -15.05 15.38 22.99
CA ASN A 176 -16.14 15.93 23.80
C ASN A 176 -16.77 14.95 24.80
N PHE A 177 -16.06 13.89 25.20
CA PHE A 177 -16.49 12.99 26.27
C PHE A 177 -15.85 13.37 27.60
N VAL A 178 -16.55 13.08 28.70
CA VAL A 178 -16.07 13.31 30.05
C VAL A 178 -15.52 12.01 30.62
N ARG A 179 -14.19 11.91 30.70
CA ARG A 179 -13.48 10.77 31.30
C ARG A 179 -12.53 11.18 32.42
N ARG A 180 -12.23 12.47 32.51
CA ARG A 180 -11.26 13.05 33.44
C ARG A 180 -11.94 14.05 34.35
N ALA A 181 -11.54 14.02 35.62
CA ALA A 181 -11.91 15.01 36.61
C ALA A 181 -10.71 15.90 36.90
N LYS A 182 -10.93 17.22 36.89
CA LYS A 182 -9.94 18.21 37.30
C LYS A 182 -10.34 18.73 38.68
N LEU A 183 -9.45 18.56 39.67
CA LEU A 183 -9.69 18.94 41.06
C LEU A 183 -9.41 20.42 41.28
N ILE A 184 -8.38 20.91 40.61
CA ILE A 184 -7.92 22.28 40.69
C ILE A 184 -7.73 22.79 39.27
N TYR A 185 -8.22 23.99 39.00
CA TYR A 185 -8.12 24.71 37.74
C TYR A 185 -7.04 25.80 37.83
N PRO A 186 -5.79 25.54 37.40
CA PRO A 186 -4.69 26.51 37.51
C PRO A 186 -4.97 27.83 36.78
N GLU A 187 -5.73 27.76 35.68
CA GLU A 187 -6.20 28.91 34.92
C GLU A 187 -7.04 29.89 35.75
N PHE A 188 -7.63 29.44 36.86
CA PHE A 188 -8.50 30.23 37.73
C PHE A 188 -7.85 30.54 39.09
N TYR A 189 -6.53 30.40 39.24
CA TYR A 189 -5.86 30.66 40.52
C TYR A 189 -6.04 32.09 41.07
N LYS A 190 -6.40 33.05 40.21
CA LYS A 190 -6.73 34.42 40.63
C LYS A 190 -8.04 34.52 41.40
N ASP A 191 -8.96 33.57 41.20
CA ASP A 191 -10.26 33.49 41.85
C ASP A 191 -10.38 32.15 42.61
N PRO A 192 -9.96 32.07 43.87
CA PRO A 192 -9.86 30.79 44.58
C PRO A 192 -11.20 30.07 44.76
N ALA A 193 -12.34 30.79 44.69
CA ALA A 193 -13.68 30.21 44.71
C ALA A 193 -13.91 29.25 43.54
N VAL A 194 -13.55 29.64 42.32
CA VAL A 194 -13.72 28.83 41.09
C VAL A 194 -12.49 27.97 40.76
N ALA A 195 -11.39 28.13 41.48
CA ALA A 195 -10.18 27.34 41.28
C ALA A 195 -10.29 25.88 41.73
N GLY A 196 -11.15 25.57 42.72
CA GLY A 196 -11.33 24.20 43.21
C GLY A 196 -12.65 23.61 42.73
N SER A 197 -12.67 22.36 42.26
CA SER A 197 -13.91 21.72 41.84
C SER A 197 -14.85 21.43 43.03
N ILE A 198 -16.15 21.36 42.77
CA ILE A 198 -17.16 21.10 43.81
C ILE A 198 -16.95 19.75 44.51
N ALA A 199 -16.62 18.70 43.76
CA ALA A 199 -16.27 17.41 44.33
C ALA A 199 -15.00 17.46 45.18
N PHE A 200 -14.01 18.26 44.80
CA PHE A 200 -12.79 18.45 45.59
C PHE A 200 -13.08 19.15 46.92
N ARG A 201 -13.81 20.26 46.90
CA ARG A 201 -14.22 21.03 48.09
C ARG A 201 -15.06 20.17 49.05
N ALA A 202 -16.01 19.42 48.49
CA ALA A 202 -16.82 18.47 49.24
C ALA A 202 -16.00 17.37 49.91
N ALA A 203 -14.98 16.84 49.23
CA ALA A 203 -14.10 15.84 49.82
C ALA A 203 -13.26 16.42 50.98
N GLN A 204 -12.76 17.66 50.83
CA GLN A 204 -12.01 18.37 51.89
C GLN A 204 -12.87 18.54 53.14
N GLU A 205 -14.10 19.01 52.97
CA GLU A 205 -15.04 19.27 54.06
C GLU A 205 -15.50 17.97 54.73
N TYR A 206 -15.91 16.97 53.93
CA TYR A 206 -16.40 15.69 54.45
C TYR A 206 -15.34 14.95 55.28
N LEU A 207 -14.08 14.97 54.83
CA LEU A 207 -12.97 14.28 55.50
C LEU A 207 -12.26 15.16 56.54
N ASN A 208 -12.58 16.46 56.61
CA ASN A 208 -11.89 17.45 57.42
C ASN A 208 -10.36 17.45 57.17
N ILE A 209 -9.97 17.57 55.90
CA ILE A 209 -8.59 17.45 55.44
C ILE A 209 -8.07 18.79 54.88
N ARG A 210 -6.88 19.19 55.33
CA ARG A 210 -6.12 20.28 54.70
C ARG A 210 -5.38 19.79 53.46
N VAL A 211 -5.32 20.64 52.44
CA VAL A 211 -4.67 20.33 51.17
C VAL A 211 -3.52 21.29 50.93
N LYS A 212 -2.38 20.75 50.48
CA LYS A 212 -1.23 21.52 50.05
C LYS A 212 -0.93 21.23 48.57
N ILE A 213 -0.75 22.27 47.79
CA ILE A 213 -0.29 22.12 46.40
C ILE A 213 1.21 21.84 46.44
N LEU A 214 1.64 20.69 45.90
CA LEU A 214 3.04 20.26 45.93
C LEU A 214 3.82 20.77 44.71
N ASN A 215 3.25 20.57 43.52
CA ASN A 215 3.82 20.92 42.23
C ASN A 215 2.70 21.11 41.19
N ASP A 216 3.06 21.28 39.92
CA ASP A 216 2.07 21.52 38.86
C ASP A 216 1.11 20.36 38.64
N ASP A 217 1.53 19.12 38.93
CA ASP A 217 0.75 17.91 38.61
C ASP A 217 0.07 17.23 39.81
N SER A 218 0.46 17.54 41.05
CA SER A 218 -0.02 16.81 42.24
C SER A 218 -0.26 17.67 43.47
N ILE A 219 -1.15 17.16 44.33
CA ILE A 219 -1.55 17.76 45.60
C ILE A 219 -1.42 16.74 46.74
N GLU A 220 -1.12 17.26 47.92
CA GLU A 220 -1.15 16.51 49.16
C GLU A 220 -2.56 16.62 49.76
N PHE A 221 -3.32 15.54 49.68
CA PHE A 221 -4.67 15.41 50.20
C PHE A 221 -4.63 14.57 51.49
N GLY A 222 -4.47 15.26 52.62
CA GLY A 222 -4.28 14.63 53.92
C GLY A 222 -2.91 13.99 54.00
N LYS A 223 -2.86 12.65 54.11
CA LYS A 223 -1.60 11.88 54.06
C LYS A 223 -1.29 11.31 52.68
N ARG A 224 -2.17 11.54 51.70
CA ARG A 224 -2.10 10.93 50.37
C ARG A 224 -1.58 11.96 49.37
N LYS A 225 -0.74 11.51 48.43
CA LYS A 225 -0.38 12.30 47.25
C LYS A 225 -1.29 11.87 46.10
N ILE A 226 -2.08 12.81 45.58
CA ILE A 226 -3.01 12.57 44.46
C ILE A 226 -2.74 13.55 43.32
N PRO A 227 -3.01 13.19 42.06
CA PRO A 227 -2.82 14.10 40.94
C PRO A 227 -3.89 15.21 40.94
N LYS A 228 -3.60 16.37 40.35
CA LYS A 228 -4.58 17.47 40.19
C LYS A 228 -5.72 17.11 39.24
N ASP A 229 -5.48 16.18 38.32
CA ASP A 229 -6.47 15.58 37.44
C ASP A 229 -6.34 14.05 37.44
N PHE A 230 -7.45 13.33 37.30
CA PHE A 230 -7.42 11.87 37.21
C PHE A 230 -8.50 11.32 36.29
N LEU A 231 -8.35 10.06 35.90
CA LEU A 231 -9.37 9.34 35.15
C LEU A 231 -10.47 8.86 36.10
N ILE A 232 -11.71 9.19 35.76
CA ILE A 232 -12.89 8.88 36.57
C ILE A 232 -13.15 7.37 36.50
N ASN A 233 -13.29 6.74 37.66
CA ASN A 233 -13.76 5.37 37.79
C ASN A 233 -15.27 5.38 38.02
N PHE A 234 -16.03 5.32 36.92
CA PHE A 234 -17.48 5.24 36.95
C PHE A 234 -17.96 3.96 37.65
N TYR A 235 -19.12 4.04 38.31
CA TYR A 235 -19.72 2.89 39.00
C TYR A 235 -20.64 2.06 38.10
N GLY A 236 -21.00 2.58 36.93
CA GLY A 236 -21.89 1.96 35.97
C GLY A 236 -22.52 3.01 35.04
N PRO A 237 -23.50 2.62 34.23
CA PRO A 237 -24.32 3.53 33.42
C PRO A 237 -25.08 4.57 34.26
N SER A 238 -25.76 5.52 33.61
CA SER A 238 -26.57 6.55 34.28
C SER A 238 -27.61 5.94 35.25
N GLU A 239 -27.90 6.62 36.36
CA GLU A 239 -28.76 6.18 37.47
C GLU A 239 -28.17 5.02 38.33
N THR A 240 -26.85 4.85 38.36
CA THR A 240 -26.19 3.83 39.20
C THR A 240 -26.11 4.27 40.67
N ILE A 241 -25.84 5.56 40.89
CA ILE A 241 -25.83 6.13 42.25
C ILE A 241 -27.26 6.24 42.76
N THR A 242 -27.45 6.07 44.08
CA THR A 242 -28.79 6.13 44.67
C THR A 242 -29.38 7.52 44.51
N THR A 243 -30.37 7.65 43.63
CA THR A 243 -31.07 8.91 43.34
C THR A 243 -32.51 8.87 43.87
N ILE A 244 -32.88 9.88 44.64
CA ILE A 244 -34.23 10.08 45.17
C ILE A 244 -34.78 11.38 44.57
N PRO A 245 -36.00 11.38 43.97
CA PRO A 245 -36.62 12.62 43.50
C PRO A 245 -36.70 13.68 44.61
N TYR A 246 -36.61 14.95 44.24
CA TYR A 246 -36.66 16.09 45.16
C TYR A 246 -37.92 16.06 46.05
N TRP A 247 -39.10 15.93 45.43
CA TRP A 247 -40.38 15.89 46.15
C TRP A 247 -40.47 14.71 47.13
N LYS A 248 -39.95 13.55 46.71
CA LYS A 248 -39.98 12.32 47.50
C LYS A 248 -39.05 12.40 48.69
N THR A 249 -37.96 13.16 48.58
CA THR A 249 -37.05 13.42 49.71
C THR A 249 -37.77 14.12 50.85
N LEU A 250 -38.50 15.20 50.55
CA LEU A 250 -39.31 15.92 51.54
C LEU A 250 -40.39 15.02 52.16
N GLU A 251 -41.08 14.23 51.32
CA GLU A 251 -42.10 13.27 51.78
C GLU A 251 -41.53 12.19 52.70
N LEU A 252 -40.37 11.60 52.37
CA LEU A 252 -39.75 10.58 53.21
C LEU A 252 -39.34 11.14 54.57
N ILE A 253 -38.84 12.37 54.61
CA ILE A 253 -38.44 13.02 55.86
C ILE A 253 -39.67 13.37 56.71
N SER A 254 -40.75 13.89 56.11
CA SER A 254 -42.00 14.17 56.84
C SER A 254 -42.68 12.91 57.38
N GLN A 255 -42.52 11.77 56.69
CA GLN A 255 -42.94 10.45 57.17
C GLN A 255 -42.03 9.86 58.26
N GLY A 256 -41.01 10.59 58.71
CA GLY A 256 -40.07 10.13 59.75
C GLY A 256 -38.99 9.15 59.26
N LYS A 257 -38.85 8.91 57.95
CA LYS A 257 -37.83 8.01 57.36
C LYS A 257 -36.46 8.70 57.23
N THR A 258 -36.04 9.41 58.27
CA THR A 258 -34.79 10.20 58.30
C THR A 258 -33.52 9.36 58.31
N SER A 259 -33.61 8.08 58.70
CA SER A 259 -32.48 7.13 58.73
C SER A 259 -31.81 6.92 57.36
N ILE A 260 -32.53 7.19 56.27
CA ILE A 260 -32.01 7.13 54.90
C ILE A 260 -30.90 8.17 54.67
N PHE A 261 -31.06 9.37 55.23
CA PHE A 261 -30.19 10.53 54.97
C PHE A 261 -29.13 10.74 56.07
N LYS A 262 -29.36 10.15 57.24
CA LYS A 262 -28.46 10.27 58.41
C LYS A 262 -27.02 9.87 58.07
N ASN A 263 -26.08 10.77 58.38
CA ASN A 263 -24.64 10.62 58.16
C ASN A 263 -24.23 10.35 56.70
N ARG A 264 -25.05 10.78 55.73
CA ARG A 264 -24.76 10.67 54.30
C ARG A 264 -24.47 12.03 53.67
N ILE A 265 -23.77 12.00 52.55
CA ILE A 265 -23.55 13.16 51.68
C ILE A 265 -24.74 13.26 50.73
N ILE A 266 -25.33 14.44 50.62
CA ILE A 266 -26.50 14.70 49.81
C ILE A 266 -26.11 15.68 48.70
N LEU A 267 -26.16 15.25 47.44
CA LEU A 267 -25.96 16.12 46.28
C LEU A 267 -27.32 16.44 45.67
N ILE A 268 -27.59 17.73 45.44
CA ILE A 268 -28.86 18.22 44.91
C ILE A 268 -28.59 18.84 43.55
N GLY A 269 -29.27 18.37 42.51
CA GLY A 269 -29.05 18.87 41.15
C GLY A 269 -30.06 18.32 40.16
N ARG A 270 -29.97 18.75 38.89
CA ARG A 270 -30.88 18.29 37.84
C ARG A 270 -30.58 16.86 37.45
N THR A 271 -31.61 16.03 37.37
CA THR A 271 -31.49 14.62 36.97
C THR A 271 -32.56 14.26 35.95
N LYS A 272 -32.32 13.18 35.20
CA LYS A 272 -33.37 12.51 34.41
C LYS A 272 -33.73 11.21 35.12
N LEU A 273 -35.00 10.99 35.43
CA LEU A 273 -35.49 9.68 35.87
C LEU A 273 -36.26 9.01 34.73
N LYS A 274 -36.04 7.72 34.50
CA LYS A 274 -36.77 6.86 33.54
C LYS A 274 -38.30 7.00 33.51
N ALA A 275 -38.93 7.46 34.59
CA ALA A 275 -40.37 7.66 34.67
C ALA A 275 -40.91 8.82 33.79
N SER A 276 -40.05 9.62 33.17
CA SER A 276 -40.43 10.79 32.35
C SER A 276 -40.33 10.57 30.83
N ILE A 277 -40.40 9.33 30.34
CA ILE A 277 -40.18 9.02 28.93
C ILE A 277 -41.50 9.09 28.14
N ASP A 278 -41.65 10.17 27.38
CA ASP A 278 -42.17 10.06 26.01
C ASP A 278 -41.03 9.47 25.14
N PRO A 279 -41.18 8.25 24.58
CA PRO A 279 -40.12 7.58 23.83
C PRO A 279 -39.68 8.35 22.57
N PHE A 280 -40.48 9.33 22.13
CA PHE A 280 -40.26 10.06 20.88
C PHE A 280 -39.68 11.46 21.07
N LYS A 281 -39.50 11.93 22.32
CA LYS A 281 -38.83 13.21 22.62
C LYS A 281 -37.46 12.96 23.25
N SER A 282 -36.48 12.69 22.40
CA SER A 282 -35.06 12.72 22.75
C SER A 282 -34.58 14.15 22.99
N VAL A 283 -35.17 14.86 23.97
CA VAL A 283 -34.63 16.13 24.44
C VAL A 283 -33.42 15.78 25.30
N ARG A 284 -32.21 16.10 24.83
CA ARG A 284 -31.02 16.13 25.68
C ARG A 284 -31.36 17.06 26.84
N SER A 285 -31.23 16.55 28.07
CA SER A 285 -31.25 17.45 29.22
C SER A 285 -30.12 18.47 29.01
N PRO A 286 -30.32 19.77 29.29
CA PRO A 286 -29.24 20.76 29.21
C PRO A 286 -27.99 20.37 30.02
N ASP A 287 -28.17 19.48 31.01
CA ASP A 287 -27.16 19.01 31.95
C ASP A 287 -26.82 17.51 31.75
N ALA A 288 -26.64 17.09 30.49
CA ALA A 288 -26.32 15.71 30.12
C ALA A 288 -24.92 15.61 29.49
N PHE A 289 -24.07 14.78 30.09
CA PHE A 289 -22.68 14.60 29.68
C PHE A 289 -22.44 13.21 29.07
N PRO A 290 -21.76 13.13 27.91
CA PRO A 290 -21.32 11.86 27.36
C PRO A 290 -20.14 11.31 28.16
N THR A 291 -20.27 10.05 28.62
CA THR A 291 -19.25 9.33 29.41
C THR A 291 -18.88 8.03 28.69
N PRO A 292 -17.93 7.21 29.20
CA PRO A 292 -17.63 5.89 28.63
C PRO A 292 -18.85 4.97 28.44
N TYR A 293 -19.95 5.21 29.16
CA TYR A 293 -21.20 4.47 29.03
C TYR A 293 -22.20 5.10 28.05
N ALA A 294 -21.83 6.12 27.26
CA ALA A 294 -22.76 6.81 26.36
C ALA A 294 -23.46 5.87 25.36
N ALA A 295 -22.79 4.78 24.97
CA ALA A 295 -23.37 3.74 24.11
C ALA A 295 -24.52 2.95 24.77
N LEU A 296 -24.55 2.88 26.11
CA LEU A 296 -25.61 2.25 26.89
C LEU A 296 -26.63 3.27 27.39
N THR A 297 -26.15 4.41 27.92
CA THR A 297 -26.96 5.50 28.45
C THR A 297 -26.39 6.85 27.99
N PRO A 298 -26.99 7.52 27.00
CA PRO A 298 -26.40 8.71 26.38
C PRO A 298 -26.47 9.99 27.23
N ASN A 299 -27.16 9.97 28.39
CA ASN A 299 -27.38 11.16 29.23
C ASN A 299 -26.97 10.88 30.68
N PHE A 300 -25.68 11.06 31.01
CA PHE A 300 -25.19 11.05 32.39
C PHE A 300 -25.40 12.43 33.00
N SER A 301 -26.05 12.54 34.17
CA SER A 301 -26.34 13.85 34.78
C SER A 301 -25.09 14.49 35.40
N GLY A 302 -25.02 15.83 35.40
CA GLY A 302 -23.92 16.58 36.03
C GLY A 302 -23.76 16.22 37.50
N VAL A 303 -24.87 16.18 38.24
CA VAL A 303 -24.88 15.85 39.66
C VAL A 303 -24.39 14.42 39.94
N GLU A 304 -24.69 13.45 39.07
CA GLU A 304 -24.18 12.07 39.20
C GLU A 304 -22.69 11.99 38.87
N LEU A 305 -22.22 12.81 37.92
CA LEU A 305 -20.80 12.94 37.62
C LEU A 305 -20.04 13.50 38.83
N GLN A 306 -20.53 14.59 39.44
CA GLN A 306 -19.92 15.17 40.65
C GLN A 306 -19.95 14.18 41.82
N ALA A 307 -21.04 13.44 42.00
CA ALA A 307 -21.13 12.37 43.00
C ALA A 307 -20.09 11.25 42.76
N THR A 308 -19.87 10.87 41.50
CA THR A 308 -18.88 9.86 41.11
C THR A 308 -17.46 10.33 41.43
N ILE A 309 -17.13 11.56 41.05
CA ILE A 309 -15.82 12.18 41.31
C ILE A 309 -15.56 12.29 42.81
N LEU A 310 -16.56 12.74 43.58
CA LEU A 310 -16.49 12.86 45.03
C LEU A 310 -16.22 11.50 45.68
N ASN A 311 -16.96 10.45 45.32
CA ASN A 311 -16.73 9.13 45.91
C ASN A 311 -15.36 8.56 45.53
N ASN A 312 -14.90 8.79 44.29
CA ASN A 312 -13.56 8.41 43.84
C ASN A 312 -12.46 9.05 44.68
N LEU A 313 -12.64 10.30 45.13
CA LEU A 313 -11.72 11.00 46.03
C LEU A 313 -11.74 10.43 47.45
N ILE A 314 -12.94 10.24 48.02
CA ILE A 314 -13.13 9.75 49.39
C ILE A 314 -12.50 8.36 49.55
N ASP A 315 -12.85 7.44 48.65
CA ASP A 315 -12.41 6.05 48.71
C ASP A 315 -11.04 5.81 48.05
N ASN A 316 -10.46 6.82 47.39
CA ASN A 316 -9.24 6.70 46.59
C ASN A 316 -9.35 5.59 45.53
N THR A 317 -10.45 5.60 44.78
CA THR A 317 -10.80 4.58 43.78
C THR A 317 -10.75 5.09 42.35
N PHE A 318 -10.19 6.28 42.10
CA PHE A 318 -9.96 6.79 40.75
C PHE A 318 -8.97 5.92 39.95
N ILE A 319 -9.02 6.04 38.63
CA ILE A 319 -8.12 5.31 37.73
C ILE A 319 -6.82 6.09 37.56
N VAL A 320 -5.71 5.38 37.71
CA VAL A 320 -4.36 5.94 37.58
C VAL A 320 -3.81 5.57 36.21
N LYS A 321 -3.18 6.51 35.52
CA LYS A 321 -2.47 6.22 34.27
C LYS A 321 -1.21 5.42 34.56
N ALA A 322 -0.93 4.40 33.76
CA ALA A 322 0.31 3.63 33.88
C ALA A 322 1.54 4.55 33.76
N ASN A 323 2.59 4.24 34.52
CA ASN A 323 3.83 5.00 34.47
C ASN A 323 4.43 4.93 33.05
N LYS A 324 4.74 6.11 32.47
CA LYS A 324 5.26 6.23 31.11
C LYS A 324 6.52 5.39 30.87
N PHE A 325 7.42 5.31 31.84
CA PHE A 325 8.64 4.50 31.74
C PHE A 325 8.32 3.00 31.69
N VAL A 326 7.37 2.55 32.50
CA VAL A 326 6.92 1.14 32.51
C VAL A 326 6.26 0.79 31.18
N VAL A 327 5.40 1.68 30.65
CA VAL A 327 4.76 1.49 29.33
C VAL A 327 5.82 1.40 28.22
N CYS A 328 6.83 2.28 28.21
CA CYS A 328 7.94 2.21 27.25
C CYS A 328 8.74 0.91 27.37
N LEU A 329 8.99 0.42 28.59
CA LEU A 329 9.69 -0.86 28.80
C LEU A 329 8.88 -2.04 28.26
N ILE A 330 7.57 -2.06 28.51
CA ILE A 330 6.65 -3.06 27.96
C ILE A 330 6.67 -3.03 26.42
N PHE A 331 6.68 -1.83 25.81
CA PHE A 331 6.77 -1.69 24.35
C PHE A 331 8.06 -2.28 23.80
N LEU A 332 9.18 -2.03 24.47
CA LEU A 332 10.48 -2.56 24.06
C LEU A 332 10.50 -4.09 24.16
N ILE A 333 9.97 -4.66 25.24
CA ILE A 333 9.89 -6.11 25.41
C ILE A 333 8.99 -6.75 24.35
N ILE A 334 7.79 -6.21 24.14
CA ILE A 334 6.85 -6.72 23.12
C ILE A 334 7.45 -6.62 21.72
N GLY A 335 8.08 -5.48 21.40
CA GLY A 335 8.75 -5.28 20.11
C GLY A 335 9.90 -6.27 19.89
N LEU A 336 10.69 -6.55 20.92
CA LEU A 336 11.79 -7.51 20.85
C LEU A 336 11.27 -8.94 20.67
N VAL A 337 10.25 -9.35 21.43
CA VAL A 337 9.61 -10.67 21.29
C VAL A 337 8.99 -10.82 19.90
N ALA A 338 8.21 -9.83 19.44
CA ALA A 338 7.61 -9.84 18.12
C ALA A 338 8.68 -9.93 17.01
N SER A 339 9.77 -9.17 17.13
CA SER A 339 10.88 -9.20 16.17
C SER A 339 11.58 -10.56 16.13
N LEU A 340 11.87 -11.18 17.28
CA LEU A 340 12.48 -12.52 17.33
C LEU A 340 11.58 -13.58 16.66
N PHE A 341 10.28 -13.55 16.92
CA PHE A 341 9.32 -14.46 16.31
C PHE A 341 9.21 -14.25 14.79
N ILE A 342 9.06 -13.00 14.35
CA ILE A 342 8.94 -12.65 12.92
C ILE A 342 10.23 -13.00 12.17
N SER A 343 11.40 -12.81 12.79
CA SER A 343 12.69 -13.20 12.22
C SER A 343 12.77 -14.71 12.00
N LYS A 344 12.34 -15.51 12.99
CA LYS A 344 12.35 -16.98 12.91
C LYS A 344 11.41 -17.53 11.83
N PHE A 345 10.26 -16.90 11.61
CA PHE A 345 9.24 -17.35 10.67
C PHE A 345 9.07 -16.44 9.45
N ARG A 346 10.11 -15.69 9.10
CA ARG A 346 10.08 -14.60 8.11
C ARG A 346 9.48 -14.97 6.74
N GLN A 347 9.55 -16.24 6.32
CA GLN A 347 8.98 -16.70 5.05
C GLN A 347 7.51 -17.15 5.15
N ARG A 348 6.98 -17.36 6.37
CA ARG A 348 5.61 -17.82 6.64
C ARG A 348 4.72 -16.64 7.03
N LEU A 349 4.44 -15.75 6.08
CA LEU A 349 3.71 -14.50 6.32
C LEU A 349 2.39 -14.68 7.07
N VAL A 350 1.61 -15.72 6.74
CA VAL A 350 0.36 -16.05 7.42
C VAL A 350 0.57 -16.36 8.90
N LEU A 351 1.62 -17.10 9.24
CA LEU A 351 1.95 -17.41 10.63
C LEU A 351 2.39 -16.15 11.40
N CYS A 352 3.17 -15.27 10.77
CA CYS A 352 3.54 -13.98 11.35
C CYS A 352 2.29 -13.13 11.64
N PHE A 353 1.33 -13.08 10.72
CA PHE A 353 0.08 -12.35 10.90
C PHE A 353 -0.71 -12.86 12.13
N TYR A 354 -0.92 -14.18 12.25
CA TYR A 354 -1.61 -14.73 13.42
C TYR A 354 -0.85 -14.52 14.73
N THR A 355 0.48 -14.55 14.69
CA THR A 355 1.31 -14.25 15.88
C THR A 355 1.13 -12.80 16.32
N CYS A 356 1.14 -11.86 15.39
CA CYS A 356 0.87 -10.45 15.65
C CYS A 356 -0.52 -10.23 16.25
N LEU A 357 -1.54 -10.92 15.73
CA LEU A 357 -2.90 -10.86 16.22
C LEU A 357 -3.00 -11.40 17.66
N LEU A 358 -2.37 -12.54 17.94
CA LEU A 358 -2.34 -13.16 19.26
C LEU A 358 -1.64 -12.27 20.30
N LEU A 359 -0.48 -11.69 19.95
CA LEU A 359 0.25 -10.78 20.83
C LEU A 359 -0.56 -9.52 21.14
N SER A 360 -1.25 -8.96 20.13
CA SER A 360 -2.12 -7.80 20.33
C SER A 360 -3.30 -8.13 21.24
N ALA A 361 -3.96 -9.26 21.01
CA ALA A 361 -5.07 -9.72 21.85
C ALA A 361 -4.63 -9.99 23.30
N ALA A 362 -3.48 -10.64 23.49
CA ALA A 362 -2.91 -10.88 24.81
C ALA A 362 -2.60 -9.57 25.55
N TYR A 363 -2.02 -8.59 24.86
CA TYR A 363 -1.73 -7.28 25.44
C TYR A 363 -2.99 -6.51 25.84
N ILE A 364 -4.03 -6.51 25.00
CA ILE A 364 -5.33 -5.89 25.31
C ILE A 364 -5.96 -6.59 26.53
N GLY A 365 -5.92 -7.93 26.56
CA GLY A 365 -6.40 -8.71 27.69
C GLY A 365 -5.67 -8.37 29.00
N ILE A 366 -4.34 -8.29 28.98
CA ILE A 366 -3.53 -7.88 30.15
C ILE A 366 -3.89 -6.45 30.57
N SER A 367 -4.01 -5.52 29.62
CA SER A 367 -4.39 -4.13 29.91
C SER A 367 -5.76 -4.05 30.57
N PHE A 368 -6.72 -4.85 30.12
CA PHE A 368 -8.05 -4.95 30.73
C PHE A 368 -7.99 -5.54 32.14
N LEU A 369 -7.17 -6.56 32.39
CA LEU A 369 -6.95 -7.10 33.74
C LEU A 369 -6.34 -6.05 34.68
N PHE A 370 -5.38 -5.26 34.21
CA PHE A 370 -4.81 -4.15 34.98
C PHE A 370 -5.83 -3.07 35.31
N PHE A 371 -6.70 -2.74 34.36
CA PHE A 371 -7.82 -1.82 34.55
C PHE A 371 -8.81 -2.35 35.61
N LEU A 372 -9.20 -3.62 35.54
CA LEU A 372 -10.16 -4.24 36.47
C LEU A 372 -9.62 -4.36 37.89
N PHE A 373 -8.46 -4.99 38.07
CA PHE A 373 -7.96 -5.37 39.40
C PHE A 373 -7.12 -4.29 40.08
N PHE A 374 -6.41 -3.48 39.29
CA PHE A 374 -5.48 -2.48 39.81
C PHE A 374 -5.93 -1.04 39.57
N ARG A 375 -7.00 -0.81 38.80
CA ARG A 375 -7.48 0.51 38.37
C ARG A 375 -6.38 1.30 37.67
N VAL A 376 -5.53 0.59 36.92
CA VAL A 376 -4.45 1.18 36.13
C VAL A 376 -4.87 1.17 34.66
N SER A 377 -4.97 2.36 34.06
CA SER A 377 -5.19 2.49 32.62
C SER A 377 -3.85 2.35 31.89
N VAL A 378 -3.73 1.28 31.12
CA VAL A 378 -2.58 0.97 30.27
C VAL A 378 -2.98 1.29 28.82
N PRO A 379 -2.20 2.10 28.07
CA PRO A 379 -2.58 2.45 26.71
C PRO A 379 -2.61 1.23 25.79
N THR A 380 -3.77 0.98 25.17
CA THR A 380 -4.02 -0.23 24.36
C THR A 380 -3.60 -0.10 22.89
N THR A 381 -3.80 1.08 22.31
CA THR A 381 -3.69 1.32 20.87
C THR A 381 -2.23 1.39 20.41
N TYR A 382 -1.37 2.02 21.19
CA TYR A 382 0.02 2.31 20.79
C TYR A 382 0.88 1.06 20.52
N PRO A 383 0.94 0.04 21.38
CA PRO A 383 1.77 -1.14 21.08
C PRO A 383 1.12 -2.10 20.09
N ALA A 384 -0.21 -2.24 20.12
CA ALA A 384 -0.92 -3.08 19.16
C ALA A 384 -0.72 -2.55 17.72
N TYR A 385 -1.04 -1.28 17.48
CA TYR A 385 -0.99 -0.69 16.13
C TYR A 385 0.32 0.00 15.79
N GLY A 386 1.02 0.57 16.77
CA GLY A 386 2.24 1.35 16.55
C GLY A 386 3.54 0.55 16.56
N VAL A 387 3.53 -0.71 17.02
CA VAL A 387 4.74 -1.56 17.07
C VAL A 387 4.53 -2.86 16.29
N ILE A 388 3.53 -3.65 16.64
CA ILE A 388 3.36 -5.00 16.10
C ILE A 388 3.05 -4.97 14.59
N PHE A 389 2.07 -4.17 14.16
CA PHE A 389 1.70 -4.06 12.73
C PHE A 389 2.82 -3.48 11.85
N PRO A 390 3.53 -2.41 12.24
CA PRO A 390 4.67 -1.92 11.46
C PRO A 390 5.79 -2.95 11.28
N ILE A 391 6.13 -3.75 12.30
CA ILE A 391 7.13 -4.82 12.16
C ILE A 391 6.66 -5.85 11.13
N TYR A 392 5.39 -6.24 11.17
CA TYR A 392 4.80 -7.12 10.15
C TYR A 392 4.81 -6.49 8.76
N PHE A 393 4.46 -5.21 8.64
CA PHE A 393 4.42 -4.51 7.36
C PHE A 393 5.82 -4.37 6.74
N ILE A 394 6.85 -4.05 7.54
CA ILE A 394 8.25 -4.03 7.11
C ILE A 394 8.67 -5.41 6.61
N ASN A 395 8.28 -6.48 7.32
CA ASN A 395 8.55 -7.85 6.90
C ASN A 395 7.88 -8.22 5.57
N LEU A 396 6.63 -7.80 5.38
CA LEU A 396 5.88 -7.99 4.13
C LEU A 396 6.57 -7.28 2.95
N LEU A 397 7.00 -6.03 3.15
CA LEU A 397 7.72 -5.26 2.13
C LEU A 397 9.06 -5.93 1.79
N ASP A 398 9.84 -6.33 2.79
CA ASP A 398 11.12 -7.02 2.60
C ASP A 398 10.93 -8.33 1.79
N GLN A 399 9.91 -9.12 2.11
CA GLN A 399 9.57 -10.32 1.34
C GLN A 399 9.18 -10.00 -0.10
N TYR A 400 8.34 -8.98 -0.31
CA TYR A 400 7.95 -8.55 -1.66
C TYR A 400 9.17 -8.17 -2.51
N PHE A 401 10.09 -7.37 -1.97
CA PHE A 401 11.30 -6.96 -2.68
C PHE A 401 12.26 -8.11 -2.96
N ILE A 402 12.41 -9.07 -2.04
CA ILE A 402 13.23 -10.27 -2.27
C ILE A 402 12.67 -11.12 -3.41
N VAL A 403 11.36 -11.35 -3.41
CA VAL A 403 10.69 -12.13 -4.45
C VAL A 403 10.76 -11.41 -5.80
N ASP A 404 10.60 -10.09 -5.84
CA ASP A 404 10.73 -9.30 -7.06
C ASP A 404 12.16 -9.33 -7.61
N LYS A 405 13.18 -9.15 -6.74
CA LYS A 405 14.59 -9.21 -7.14
C LYS A 405 14.97 -10.60 -7.69
N ALA A 406 14.45 -11.67 -7.07
CA ALA A 406 14.64 -13.03 -7.56
C ALA A 406 14.02 -13.22 -8.96
N ARG A 407 12.78 -12.75 -9.17
CA ARG A 407 12.10 -12.79 -10.47
C ARG A 407 12.87 -12.02 -11.55
N ARG A 408 13.30 -10.80 -11.28
CA ARG A 408 14.08 -9.99 -12.23
C ARG A 408 15.41 -10.65 -12.60
N ARG A 409 16.09 -11.28 -11.64
CA ARG A 409 17.33 -12.02 -11.90
C ARG A 409 17.10 -13.21 -12.83
N GLN A 410 16.03 -13.97 -12.60
CA GLN A 410 15.65 -15.09 -13.47
C GLN A 410 15.31 -14.61 -14.88
N ALA A 411 14.51 -13.55 -15.01
CA ALA A 411 14.16 -12.96 -16.31
C ALA A 411 15.41 -12.46 -17.07
N LYS A 412 16.38 -11.85 -16.37
CA LYS A 412 17.64 -11.39 -16.97
C LYS A 412 18.48 -12.56 -17.52
N ILE A 413 18.61 -13.64 -16.76
CA ILE A 413 19.33 -14.85 -17.20
C ILE A 413 18.60 -15.49 -18.39
N PHE A 414 17.28 -15.56 -18.34
CA PHE A 414 16.47 -16.11 -19.44
C PHE A 414 16.67 -15.32 -20.74
N ARG A 415 16.65 -13.97 -20.69
CA ARG A 415 16.91 -13.10 -21.86
C ARG A 415 18.33 -13.21 -22.41
N GLN A 416 19.30 -13.72 -21.64
CA GLN A 416 20.65 -13.99 -22.13
C GLN A 416 20.76 -15.32 -22.88
N LEU A 417 19.81 -16.24 -22.66
CA LEU A 417 19.81 -17.59 -23.22
C LEU A 417 18.88 -17.76 -24.42
N VAL A 418 18.02 -16.77 -24.68
CA VAL A 418 17.01 -16.78 -25.76
C VAL A 418 17.18 -15.54 -26.62
N PRO A 419 17.19 -15.63 -27.97
CA PRO A 419 17.22 -14.47 -28.85
C PRO A 419 16.13 -13.45 -28.49
N SER A 420 16.46 -12.16 -28.47
CA SER A 420 15.56 -11.09 -27.98
C SER A 420 14.21 -11.07 -28.69
N GLN A 421 14.19 -11.34 -30.00
CA GLN A 421 12.96 -11.41 -30.80
C GLN A 421 12.04 -12.55 -30.37
N VAL A 422 12.60 -13.67 -29.88
CA VAL A 422 11.82 -14.79 -29.33
C VAL A 422 11.39 -14.45 -27.91
N ALA A 423 12.25 -13.85 -27.08
CA ALA A 423 11.89 -13.42 -25.73
C ALA A 423 10.73 -12.39 -25.71
N ASP A 424 10.74 -11.43 -26.63
CA ASP A 424 9.69 -10.41 -26.78
C ASP A 424 8.35 -11.02 -27.23
N GLU A 425 8.39 -12.09 -28.02
CA GLU A 425 7.18 -12.84 -28.38
C GLU A 425 6.69 -13.75 -27.25
N ILE A 426 7.59 -14.41 -26.53
CA ILE A 426 7.24 -15.22 -25.35
C ILE A 426 6.55 -14.37 -24.27
N GLU A 427 6.94 -13.10 -24.11
CA GLU A 427 6.30 -12.16 -23.18
C GLU A 427 4.88 -11.73 -23.64
N ARG A 428 4.56 -11.89 -24.93
CA ARG A 428 3.27 -11.52 -25.53
C ARG A 428 2.34 -12.72 -25.75
N MET A 429 2.85 -13.94 -25.72
CA MET A 429 2.11 -15.18 -25.97
C MET A 429 1.59 -15.81 -24.68
N ASP A 430 0.35 -16.33 -24.72
CA ASP A 430 -0.18 -17.16 -23.64
C ASP A 430 0.55 -18.50 -23.55
N GLN A 431 0.53 -19.13 -22.36
CA GLN A 431 1.28 -20.36 -22.06
C GLN A 431 0.96 -21.52 -23.02
N ASP A 432 -0.25 -21.56 -23.59
CA ASP A 432 -0.69 -22.59 -24.55
C ASP A 432 -0.09 -22.40 -25.96
N GLN A 433 0.36 -21.20 -26.32
CA GLN A 433 0.99 -20.90 -27.61
C GLN A 433 2.48 -21.26 -27.65
N LEU A 434 3.07 -21.61 -26.51
CA LEU A 434 4.46 -22.08 -26.35
C LEU A 434 4.62 -23.59 -26.61
N ALA A 435 3.53 -24.32 -26.86
CA ALA A 435 3.56 -25.76 -27.09
C ALA A 435 4.39 -26.16 -28.33
N LEU A 436 4.82 -27.43 -28.36
CA LEU A 436 5.47 -28.02 -29.54
C LEU A 436 4.56 -27.92 -30.76
N GLY A 437 5.12 -27.48 -31.88
CA GLY A 437 4.38 -27.25 -33.11
C GLY A 437 4.88 -26.04 -33.86
N GLY A 438 4.38 -25.86 -35.08
CA GLY A 438 4.73 -24.72 -35.91
C GLY A 438 3.66 -24.45 -36.94
N SER A 439 3.70 -23.24 -37.49
CA SER A 439 2.82 -22.84 -38.59
C SER A 439 3.60 -22.87 -39.89
N LYS A 440 2.96 -23.36 -40.97
CA LYS A 440 3.52 -23.26 -42.32
C LYS A 440 3.53 -21.80 -42.72
N ARG A 441 4.72 -21.24 -42.95
CA ARG A 441 4.95 -19.84 -43.33
C ARG A 441 5.90 -19.78 -44.51
N GLU A 442 5.70 -18.78 -45.35
CA GLU A 442 6.67 -18.42 -46.39
C GLU A 442 7.77 -17.57 -45.73
N ILE A 443 8.99 -18.06 -45.77
CA ILE A 443 10.14 -17.45 -45.11
C ILE A 443 11.31 -17.33 -46.08
N THR A 444 12.19 -16.37 -45.82
CA THR A 444 13.50 -16.30 -46.46
C THR A 444 14.56 -16.80 -45.49
N VAL A 445 15.34 -17.79 -45.93
CA VAL A 445 16.37 -18.45 -45.14
C VAL A 445 17.72 -18.14 -45.73
N LEU A 446 18.68 -17.83 -44.87
CA LEU A 446 20.07 -17.59 -45.22
C LEU A 446 20.95 -18.58 -44.46
N PHE A 447 21.80 -19.28 -45.19
CA PHE A 447 22.89 -20.08 -44.63
C PHE A 447 24.22 -19.44 -44.98
N THR A 448 25.12 -19.39 -44.01
CA THR A 448 26.52 -19.04 -44.25
C THR A 448 27.45 -20.10 -43.72
N ASP A 449 28.60 -20.28 -44.36
CA ASP A 449 29.67 -21.19 -43.94
C ASP A 449 31.05 -20.54 -44.18
N ILE A 450 32.06 -20.88 -43.37
CA ILE A 450 33.41 -20.33 -43.54
C ILE A 450 34.19 -21.18 -44.54
N LYS A 451 34.67 -20.54 -45.60
CA LYS A 451 35.47 -21.20 -46.64
C LYS A 451 36.76 -21.81 -46.04
N ASN A 452 36.94 -23.11 -46.26
CA ASN A 452 38.10 -23.89 -45.82
C ASN A 452 38.30 -23.90 -44.29
N PHE A 453 37.21 -23.88 -43.51
CA PHE A 453 37.27 -23.88 -42.05
C PHE A 453 38.04 -25.07 -41.46
N THR A 454 37.89 -26.28 -42.00
CA THR A 454 38.68 -27.46 -41.57
C THR A 454 40.19 -27.19 -41.62
N GLY A 455 40.67 -26.59 -42.72
CA GLY A 455 42.07 -26.24 -42.85
C GLY A 455 42.50 -25.12 -41.89
N LEU A 456 41.59 -24.22 -41.50
CA LEU A 456 41.86 -23.22 -40.46
C LEU A 456 42.08 -23.89 -39.09
N CYS A 457 41.24 -24.87 -38.73
CA CYS A 457 41.37 -25.64 -37.49
C CYS A 457 42.67 -26.46 -37.43
N GLU A 458 43.12 -27.01 -38.55
CA GLU A 458 44.39 -27.76 -38.61
C GLU A 458 45.62 -26.89 -38.35
N ARG A 459 45.55 -25.58 -38.62
CA ARG A 459 46.69 -24.64 -38.48
C ARG A 459 46.69 -23.85 -37.18
N ASN A 460 45.62 -23.90 -36.39
CA ASN A 460 45.44 -23.04 -35.21
C ASN A 460 45.10 -23.85 -33.96
N THR A 461 45.39 -23.28 -32.79
CA THR A 461 45.00 -23.90 -31.51
C THR A 461 43.48 -23.83 -31.30
N PRO A 462 42.87 -24.77 -30.55
CA PRO A 462 41.45 -24.70 -30.21
C PRO A 462 41.02 -23.37 -29.57
N GLU A 463 41.86 -22.79 -28.72
CA GLU A 463 41.62 -21.49 -28.07
C GLU A 463 41.56 -20.36 -29.10
N THR A 464 42.51 -20.34 -30.05
CA THR A 464 42.51 -19.38 -31.16
C THR A 464 41.26 -19.52 -32.02
N ILE A 465 40.86 -20.75 -32.36
CA ILE A 465 39.65 -21.02 -33.14
C ILE A 465 38.39 -20.54 -32.42
N ILE A 466 38.27 -20.80 -31.12
CA ILE A 466 37.13 -20.34 -30.32
C ILE A 466 37.05 -18.80 -30.31
N ASN A 467 38.18 -18.11 -30.18
CA ASN A 467 38.21 -16.64 -30.22
C ASN A 467 37.80 -16.11 -31.61
N ILE A 468 38.34 -16.67 -32.68
CA ILE A 468 37.98 -16.31 -34.06
C ILE A 468 36.48 -16.52 -34.28
N LEU A 469 35.94 -17.67 -33.89
CA LEU A 469 34.51 -17.97 -34.03
C LEU A 469 33.64 -17.02 -33.20
N ASN A 470 34.01 -16.74 -31.94
CA ASN A 470 33.23 -15.84 -31.09
C ASN A 470 33.19 -14.42 -31.66
N GLU A 471 34.31 -13.89 -32.15
CA GLU A 471 34.35 -12.57 -32.78
C GLU A 471 33.59 -12.55 -34.12
N PHE A 472 33.80 -13.57 -34.96
CA PHE A 472 33.06 -13.75 -36.21
C PHE A 472 31.55 -13.80 -35.98
N PHE A 473 31.07 -14.68 -35.09
CA PHE A 473 29.65 -14.79 -34.76
C PHE A 473 29.12 -13.50 -34.16
N THR A 474 29.90 -12.82 -33.30
CA THR A 474 29.49 -11.55 -32.71
C THR A 474 29.20 -10.50 -33.79
N GLU A 475 30.09 -10.33 -34.76
CA GLU A 475 29.88 -9.36 -35.84
C GLU A 475 28.79 -9.79 -36.82
N MET A 476 28.75 -11.06 -37.22
CA MET A 476 27.72 -11.55 -38.14
C MET A 476 26.31 -11.46 -37.54
N VAL A 477 26.15 -11.81 -36.25
CA VAL A 477 24.86 -11.68 -35.54
C VAL A 477 24.42 -10.23 -35.44
N LYS A 478 25.35 -9.27 -35.20
CA LYS A 478 25.03 -7.83 -35.23
C LYS A 478 24.48 -7.41 -36.59
N VAL A 479 25.07 -7.88 -37.69
CA VAL A 479 24.59 -7.58 -39.05
C VAL A 479 23.21 -8.17 -39.30
N ILE A 480 22.98 -9.43 -38.91
CA ILE A 480 21.69 -10.11 -39.06
C ILE A 480 20.60 -9.36 -38.30
N HIS A 481 20.85 -8.99 -37.04
CA HIS A 481 19.90 -8.21 -36.24
C HIS A 481 19.65 -6.81 -36.82
N LYS A 482 20.68 -6.12 -37.32
CA LYS A 482 20.54 -4.80 -37.97
C LYS A 482 19.60 -4.84 -39.18
N HIS A 483 19.52 -5.99 -39.86
CA HIS A 483 18.63 -6.22 -41.00
C HIS A 483 17.36 -6.97 -40.61
N ASN A 484 16.96 -6.96 -39.34
CA ASN A 484 15.74 -7.60 -38.82
C ASN A 484 15.65 -9.11 -39.08
N GLY A 485 16.80 -9.80 -39.21
CA GLY A 485 16.86 -11.25 -39.26
C GLY A 485 16.81 -11.86 -37.86
N LEU A 486 16.30 -13.09 -37.78
CA LEU A 486 16.39 -13.94 -36.60
C LEU A 486 17.51 -14.96 -36.83
N VAL A 487 18.48 -15.02 -35.92
CA VAL A 487 19.45 -16.13 -35.90
C VAL A 487 18.75 -17.36 -35.32
N ASP A 488 18.57 -18.41 -36.13
CA ASP A 488 17.95 -19.67 -35.68
C ASP A 488 18.96 -20.47 -34.84
N LYS A 489 20.11 -20.79 -35.44
CA LYS A 489 21.16 -21.56 -34.79
C LYS A 489 22.53 -21.42 -35.48
N PHE A 490 23.55 -21.81 -34.73
CA PHE A 490 24.90 -22.08 -35.24
C PHE A 490 25.05 -23.58 -35.50
N ILE A 491 25.67 -23.94 -36.62
CA ILE A 491 25.92 -25.34 -37.02
C ILE A 491 27.42 -25.46 -37.34
N GLY A 492 28.24 -25.77 -36.33
CA GLY A 492 29.70 -25.69 -36.49
C GLY A 492 30.13 -24.23 -36.68
N ASP A 493 30.76 -23.92 -37.80
CA ASP A 493 31.14 -22.58 -38.26
C ASP A 493 30.04 -21.88 -39.09
N ALA A 494 28.94 -22.58 -39.37
CA ALA A 494 27.83 -22.05 -40.15
C ALA A 494 26.81 -21.28 -39.32
N ILE A 495 26.17 -20.27 -39.93
CA ILE A 495 25.06 -19.51 -39.35
C ILE A 495 23.80 -19.73 -40.19
N MET A 496 22.70 -20.07 -39.52
CA MET A 496 21.36 -20.11 -40.11
C MET A 496 20.53 -18.93 -39.61
N ALA A 497 19.99 -18.14 -40.53
CA ALA A 497 19.16 -16.98 -40.23
C ALA A 497 17.84 -16.98 -41.02
N LEU A 498 16.80 -16.37 -40.44
CA LEU A 498 15.43 -16.40 -40.92
C LEU A 498 14.83 -15.00 -41.00
N TRP A 499 14.03 -14.76 -42.04
CA TRP A 499 13.15 -13.59 -42.18
C TRP A 499 11.72 -14.07 -42.47
N GLY A 500 10.72 -13.37 -41.92
CA GLY A 500 9.31 -13.72 -42.06
C GLY A 500 8.75 -14.61 -40.95
N SER A 501 9.59 -14.99 -39.98
CA SER A 501 9.17 -15.67 -38.76
C SER A 501 10.15 -15.40 -37.60
N PRO A 502 9.67 -15.18 -36.36
CA PRO A 502 8.26 -15.19 -36.00
C PRO A 502 7.52 -13.88 -36.36
N LYS A 503 8.28 -12.79 -36.55
CA LYS A 503 7.77 -11.53 -37.10
C LYS A 503 7.26 -11.75 -38.53
N VAL A 504 5.99 -11.49 -38.74
CA VAL A 504 5.36 -11.59 -40.07
C VAL A 504 5.84 -10.42 -40.92
N LEU A 505 6.48 -10.73 -42.05
CA LEU A 505 6.95 -9.78 -43.04
C LEU A 505 6.47 -10.22 -44.42
N GLU A 506 6.25 -9.29 -45.34
CA GLU A 506 5.94 -9.63 -46.73
C GLU A 506 7.15 -10.26 -47.43
N LYS A 507 6.94 -11.30 -48.25
CA LYS A 507 8.01 -12.06 -48.92
C LYS A 507 9.03 -11.21 -49.69
N LYS A 508 8.57 -10.12 -50.32
CA LYS A 508 9.42 -9.16 -51.02
C LYS A 508 10.37 -8.43 -50.07
N ILE A 509 9.86 -8.02 -48.91
CA ILE A 509 10.65 -7.34 -47.88
C ILE A 509 11.65 -8.33 -47.26
N GLN A 510 11.21 -9.56 -46.98
CA GLN A 510 12.08 -10.62 -46.46
C GLN A 510 13.29 -10.87 -47.38
N ALA A 511 13.03 -11.07 -48.68
CA ALA A 511 14.07 -11.34 -49.67
C ALA A 511 15.09 -10.20 -49.75
N ASN A 512 14.62 -8.94 -49.87
CA ASN A 512 15.48 -7.76 -49.91
C ASN A 512 16.33 -7.57 -48.64
N LEU A 513 15.75 -7.82 -47.45
CA LEU A 513 16.48 -7.72 -46.19
C LEU A 513 17.57 -8.79 -46.09
N ALA A 514 17.27 -10.03 -46.45
CA ALA A 514 18.22 -11.13 -46.41
C ALA A 514 19.40 -10.91 -47.39
N THR A 515 19.13 -10.45 -48.61
CA THR A 515 20.19 -10.17 -49.59
C THR A 515 21.03 -8.95 -49.23
N THR A 516 20.40 -7.89 -48.69
CA THR A 516 21.14 -6.72 -48.16
C THR A 516 21.98 -7.09 -46.95
N CYS A 517 21.47 -7.99 -46.10
CA CYS A 517 22.21 -8.58 -44.98
C CYS A 517 23.43 -9.33 -45.49
N ALA A 518 23.29 -10.21 -46.49
CA ALA A 518 24.41 -10.97 -47.05
C ALA A 518 25.52 -10.06 -47.60
N LEU A 519 25.18 -9.02 -48.35
CA LEU A 519 26.16 -8.03 -48.82
C LEU A 519 26.84 -7.30 -47.65
N SER A 520 26.08 -6.94 -46.62
CA SER A 520 26.63 -6.31 -45.42
C SER A 520 27.56 -7.27 -44.66
N MET A 521 27.22 -8.55 -44.55
CA MET A 521 28.08 -9.57 -43.92
C MET A 521 29.43 -9.66 -44.63
N MET A 522 29.45 -9.64 -45.97
CA MET A 522 30.69 -9.61 -46.74
C MET A 522 31.52 -8.36 -46.45
N ARG A 523 30.89 -7.18 -46.33
CA ARG A 523 31.59 -5.93 -46.02
C ARG A 523 32.16 -5.93 -44.60
N GLU A 524 31.36 -6.24 -43.59
CA GLU A 524 31.82 -6.25 -42.20
C GLU A 524 32.90 -7.32 -41.99
N LEU A 525 32.82 -8.47 -42.68
CA LEU A 525 33.88 -9.48 -42.63
C LEU A 525 35.20 -8.97 -43.24
N ARG A 526 35.16 -8.18 -44.32
CA ARG A 526 36.35 -7.53 -44.88
C ARG A 526 36.98 -6.57 -43.86
N GLU A 527 36.16 -5.81 -43.13
CA GLU A 527 36.65 -4.90 -42.06
C GLU A 527 37.23 -5.68 -40.87
N LEU A 528 36.58 -6.78 -40.47
CA LEU A 528 37.04 -7.65 -39.40
C LEU A 528 38.40 -8.30 -39.74
N ASN A 529 38.56 -8.80 -40.97
CA ASN A 529 39.84 -9.31 -41.45
C ASN A 529 40.95 -8.25 -41.44
N GLN A 530 40.66 -7.01 -41.86
CA GLN A 530 41.64 -5.91 -41.81
C GLN A 530 42.03 -5.55 -40.37
N MET A 531 41.07 -5.63 -39.45
CA MET A 531 41.35 -5.42 -38.03
C MET A 531 42.26 -6.52 -37.49
N TRP A 532 41.96 -7.79 -37.77
CA TRP A 532 42.77 -8.94 -37.37
C TRP A 532 44.19 -8.87 -37.90
N GLU A 533 44.38 -8.47 -39.16
CA GLU A 533 45.70 -8.26 -39.74
C GLU A 533 46.51 -7.21 -38.96
N ARG A 534 45.86 -6.10 -38.56
CA ARG A 534 46.50 -5.04 -37.75
C ARG A 534 46.84 -5.47 -36.33
N THR A 535 46.07 -6.38 -35.75
CA THR A 535 46.31 -6.91 -34.40
C THR A 535 47.24 -8.12 -34.38
N GLY A 536 47.78 -8.52 -35.54
CA GLY A 536 48.80 -9.56 -35.68
C GLY A 536 48.25 -10.97 -35.96
N LEU A 537 46.95 -11.11 -36.23
CA LEU A 537 46.34 -12.36 -36.67
C LEU A 537 46.36 -12.44 -38.20
N ASN A 538 47.28 -13.24 -38.75
CA ASN A 538 47.47 -13.43 -40.20
C ASN A 538 46.54 -14.50 -40.80
N GLU A 539 45.26 -14.51 -40.42
CA GLU A 539 44.23 -15.36 -41.04
C GLU A 539 43.19 -14.49 -41.74
N THR A 540 42.78 -14.88 -42.94
CA THR A 540 41.76 -14.16 -43.71
C THR A 540 40.57 -15.07 -43.93
N LEU A 541 39.45 -14.73 -43.29
CA LEU A 541 38.20 -15.47 -43.46
C LEU A 541 37.44 -15.02 -44.69
N ASN A 542 36.83 -15.98 -45.36
CA ASN A 542 35.84 -15.72 -46.41
C ASN A 542 34.65 -16.61 -46.13
N ILE A 543 33.45 -16.12 -46.41
CA ILE A 543 32.22 -16.88 -46.24
C ILE A 543 31.56 -17.16 -47.58
N ARG A 544 30.76 -18.21 -47.60
CA ARG A 544 29.79 -18.49 -48.66
C ARG A 544 28.40 -18.32 -48.08
N VAL A 545 27.48 -17.84 -48.91
CA VAL A 545 26.11 -17.56 -48.52
C VAL A 545 25.15 -18.19 -49.51
N GLY A 546 24.17 -18.91 -49.00
CA GLY A 546 23.04 -19.45 -49.77
C GLY A 546 21.73 -18.88 -49.25
N ILE A 547 20.89 -18.36 -50.14
CA ILE A 547 19.60 -17.76 -49.78
C ILE A 547 18.47 -18.38 -50.60
N ASN A 548 17.39 -18.75 -49.92
CA ASN A 548 16.17 -19.23 -50.56
C ASN A 548 14.92 -18.69 -49.87
N THR A 549 13.88 -18.42 -50.65
CA THR A 549 12.55 -18.03 -50.18
C THR A 549 11.56 -19.11 -50.56
N ASP A 550 10.93 -19.73 -49.57
CA ASP A 550 9.98 -20.83 -49.76
C ASP A 550 9.12 -21.05 -48.50
N TYR A 551 8.16 -21.96 -48.59
CA TYR A 551 7.40 -22.43 -47.44
C TYR A 551 8.23 -23.35 -46.53
N ALA A 552 8.21 -23.05 -45.24
CA ALA A 552 8.71 -23.91 -44.18
C ALA A 552 7.76 -23.91 -42.99
N VAL A 553 7.86 -24.92 -42.13
CA VAL A 553 7.17 -24.93 -40.84
C VAL A 553 8.07 -24.23 -39.83
N THR A 554 7.59 -23.13 -39.25
CA THR A 554 8.31 -22.39 -38.20
C THR A 554 7.58 -22.46 -36.88
N GLY A 555 8.29 -22.78 -35.80
CA GLY A 555 7.74 -22.86 -34.46
C GLY A 555 8.68 -23.56 -33.48
N ASN A 556 8.14 -23.97 -32.33
CA ASN A 556 8.91 -24.68 -31.31
C ASN A 556 9.07 -26.15 -31.70
N ILE A 557 10.32 -26.53 -32.01
CA ILE A 557 10.70 -27.87 -32.46
C ILE A 557 11.64 -28.50 -31.42
N GLY A 558 11.45 -29.78 -31.13
CA GLY A 558 12.29 -30.52 -30.19
C GLY A 558 11.46 -31.45 -29.29
N SER A 559 11.89 -31.60 -28.04
CA SER A 559 11.17 -32.35 -27.02
C SER A 559 10.65 -31.42 -25.94
N VAL A 560 9.73 -31.90 -25.09
CA VAL A 560 9.21 -31.12 -23.95
C VAL A 560 10.32 -30.60 -23.04
N GLN A 561 11.44 -31.33 -22.93
CA GLN A 561 12.59 -30.94 -22.10
C GLN A 561 13.56 -29.98 -22.80
N ARG A 562 13.54 -29.92 -24.13
CA ARG A 562 14.42 -29.07 -24.94
C ARG A 562 13.71 -28.65 -26.22
N MET A 563 13.14 -27.46 -26.19
CA MET A 563 12.46 -26.82 -27.33
C MET A 563 13.34 -25.69 -27.87
N GLN A 564 13.38 -25.57 -29.20
CA GLN A 564 14.01 -24.45 -29.88
C GLN A 564 13.06 -23.92 -30.95
N PHE A 565 12.83 -22.61 -30.97
CA PHE A 565 12.14 -21.98 -32.08
C PHE A 565 13.02 -22.09 -33.32
N SER A 566 12.55 -22.75 -34.38
CA SER A 566 13.33 -23.03 -35.58
C SER A 566 12.43 -23.20 -36.81
N ALA A 567 13.04 -23.27 -37.99
CA ALA A 567 12.37 -23.53 -39.26
C ALA A 567 12.78 -24.89 -39.83
N VAL A 568 11.80 -25.70 -40.25
CA VAL A 568 12.03 -26.99 -40.91
C VAL A 568 11.20 -27.06 -42.19
N GLY A 569 11.86 -27.44 -43.28
CA GLY A 569 11.21 -27.59 -44.57
C GLY A 569 12.23 -27.82 -45.68
N ASP A 570 11.73 -28.31 -46.81
CA ASP A 570 12.55 -28.55 -47.99
C ASP A 570 13.23 -27.26 -48.50
N GLY A 571 12.53 -26.13 -48.44
CA GLY A 571 13.09 -24.83 -48.78
C GLY A 571 14.25 -24.35 -47.90
N VAL A 572 14.31 -24.80 -46.63
CA VAL A 572 15.44 -24.54 -45.72
C VAL A 572 16.70 -25.27 -46.22
N ASN A 573 16.53 -26.52 -46.64
CA ASN A 573 17.63 -27.35 -47.17
C ASN A 573 18.13 -26.84 -48.52
N VAL A 574 17.29 -26.20 -49.33
CA VAL A 574 17.74 -25.57 -50.59
C VAL A 574 18.72 -24.44 -50.28
N ALA A 575 18.48 -23.60 -49.28
CA ALA A 575 19.39 -22.52 -48.91
C ALA A 575 20.78 -23.05 -48.47
N SER A 576 20.82 -24.10 -47.65
CA SER A 576 22.11 -24.72 -47.24
C SER A 576 22.84 -25.39 -48.40
N ARG A 577 22.11 -25.99 -49.35
CA ARG A 577 22.72 -26.55 -50.58
C ARG A 577 23.26 -25.45 -51.48
N LEU A 578 22.56 -24.31 -51.62
CA LEU A 578 23.04 -23.18 -52.39
C LEU A 578 24.33 -22.58 -51.83
N GLU A 579 24.47 -22.54 -50.50
CA GLU A 579 25.74 -22.18 -49.85
C GLU A 579 26.85 -23.08 -50.40
N ALA A 580 26.70 -24.41 -50.32
CA ALA A 580 27.72 -25.35 -50.78
C ALA A 580 28.01 -25.23 -52.29
N VAL A 581 26.99 -24.95 -53.13
CA VAL A 581 27.12 -24.77 -54.58
C VAL A 581 28.04 -23.59 -54.93
N ASN A 582 28.21 -22.60 -54.04
CA ASN A 582 29.19 -21.53 -54.24
C ASN A 582 30.60 -22.08 -54.48
N LYS A 583 30.97 -23.22 -53.88
CA LYS A 583 32.27 -23.88 -54.09
C LYS A 583 32.49 -24.27 -55.55
N VAL A 584 31.43 -24.71 -56.23
CA VAL A 584 31.47 -25.18 -57.62
C VAL A 584 31.76 -24.01 -58.55
N TYR A 585 30.94 -22.96 -58.48
CA TYR A 585 31.05 -21.79 -59.36
C TYR A 585 32.06 -20.74 -58.89
N GLY A 586 32.59 -20.86 -57.67
CA GLY A 586 33.53 -19.91 -57.09
C GLY A 586 32.92 -18.57 -56.69
N THR A 587 31.59 -18.52 -56.57
CA THR A 587 30.82 -17.36 -56.13
C THR A 587 30.88 -17.23 -54.59
N SER A 588 30.40 -16.11 -54.06
CA SER A 588 30.30 -15.91 -52.60
C SER A 588 28.86 -15.91 -52.09
N ILE A 589 27.90 -15.44 -52.89
CA ILE A 589 26.48 -15.38 -52.52
C ILE A 589 25.65 -15.96 -53.67
N LEU A 590 24.91 -17.03 -53.41
CA LEU A 590 23.96 -17.62 -54.35
C LEU A 590 22.54 -17.55 -53.81
N LEU A 591 21.62 -17.24 -54.72
CA LEU A 591 20.18 -17.13 -54.49
C LEU A 591 19.45 -18.15 -55.36
N SER A 592 18.33 -18.66 -54.87
CA SER A 592 17.38 -19.39 -55.71
C SER A 592 16.63 -18.42 -56.63
N GLY A 593 16.09 -18.95 -57.73
CA GLY A 593 15.18 -18.22 -58.60
C GLY A 593 13.92 -17.71 -57.89
N ASN A 594 13.47 -18.37 -56.82
CA ASN A 594 12.35 -17.90 -56.01
C ASN A 594 12.69 -16.59 -55.28
N THR A 595 13.89 -16.50 -54.69
CA THR A 595 14.36 -15.27 -54.05
C THR A 595 14.64 -14.19 -55.09
N ALA A 596 15.33 -14.53 -56.18
CA ALA A 596 15.71 -13.57 -57.21
C ALA A 596 14.50 -12.82 -57.83
N LYS A 597 13.39 -13.53 -58.07
CA LYS A 597 12.14 -12.95 -58.60
C LYS A 597 11.49 -11.91 -57.68
N LEU A 598 11.82 -11.93 -56.38
CA LEU A 598 11.24 -11.04 -55.38
C LEU A 598 12.06 -9.76 -55.16
N LEU A 599 13.28 -9.68 -55.69
CA LEU A 599 14.20 -8.57 -55.41
C LEU A 599 13.82 -7.30 -56.18
N ASP A 600 14.17 -6.15 -55.60
CA ASP A 600 14.07 -4.87 -56.29
C ASP A 600 15.18 -4.72 -57.34
N LYS A 601 14.90 -3.95 -58.41
CA LYS A 601 15.86 -3.67 -59.50
C LYS A 601 17.14 -2.95 -59.07
N THR A 602 17.24 -2.57 -57.81
CA THR A 602 18.41 -1.93 -57.19
C THR A 602 19.53 -2.92 -56.88
N GLN A 603 19.22 -4.22 -56.80
CA GLN A 603 20.22 -5.25 -56.56
C GLN A 603 20.74 -5.83 -57.86
N THR A 604 22.05 -6.05 -57.90
CA THR A 604 22.74 -6.52 -59.09
C THR A 604 22.88 -8.04 -59.05
N LEU A 605 22.27 -8.71 -60.03
CA LEU A 605 22.23 -10.16 -60.12
C LEU A 605 22.88 -10.64 -61.41
N ARG A 606 23.58 -11.77 -61.32
CA ARG A 606 24.03 -12.55 -62.48
C ARG A 606 23.35 -13.91 -62.42
N GLU A 607 22.57 -14.25 -63.43
CA GLU A 607 22.07 -15.63 -63.57
C GLU A 607 23.23 -16.55 -63.89
N ILE A 608 23.44 -17.58 -63.07
CA ILE A 608 24.62 -18.44 -63.15
C ILE A 608 24.34 -19.66 -64.01
N ASP A 609 23.31 -20.43 -63.65
CA ASP A 609 22.98 -21.71 -64.27
C ASP A 609 21.61 -22.22 -63.81
N THR A 610 21.12 -23.28 -64.44
CA THR A 610 19.99 -24.09 -63.96
C THR A 610 20.52 -25.44 -63.45
N VAL A 611 20.39 -25.69 -62.16
CA VAL A 611 21.01 -26.85 -61.50
C VAL A 611 20.03 -27.73 -60.76
N ILE A 612 20.35 -29.02 -60.68
CA ILE A 612 19.74 -29.93 -59.71
C ILE A 612 20.72 -30.06 -58.55
N VAL A 613 20.32 -29.52 -57.39
CA VAL A 613 21.10 -29.65 -56.15
C VAL A 613 20.95 -31.05 -55.56
N PRO A 614 21.97 -31.57 -54.84
CA PRO A 614 21.93 -32.93 -54.28
C PRO A 614 20.64 -33.18 -53.47
N GLY A 615 19.92 -34.27 -53.76
CA GLY A 615 18.69 -34.63 -53.03
C GLY A 615 17.45 -33.81 -53.42
N LYS A 616 17.41 -33.28 -54.64
CA LYS A 616 16.23 -32.70 -55.30
C LYS A 616 16.13 -33.30 -56.71
N ASP A 617 14.91 -33.47 -57.21
CA ASP A 617 14.67 -33.90 -58.59
C ASP A 617 14.34 -32.72 -59.52
N ALA A 618 13.82 -31.62 -58.95
CA ALA A 618 13.43 -30.45 -59.72
C ALA A 618 14.62 -29.52 -59.98
N PRO A 619 14.80 -29.04 -61.23
CA PRO A 619 15.80 -28.03 -61.55
C PRO A 619 15.49 -26.69 -60.89
N LEU A 620 16.54 -25.97 -60.50
CA LEU A 620 16.48 -24.67 -59.86
C LEU A 620 17.43 -23.70 -60.56
N ASP A 621 16.89 -22.55 -60.99
CA ASP A 621 17.71 -21.44 -61.47
C ASP A 621 18.45 -20.81 -60.28
N ILE A 622 19.75 -20.60 -60.45
CA ILE A 622 20.61 -19.99 -59.43
C ILE A 622 21.16 -18.66 -59.92
N TYR A 623 21.17 -17.69 -59.02
CA TYR A 623 21.61 -16.33 -59.27
C TYR A 623 22.72 -15.97 -58.29
N GLU A 624 23.78 -15.34 -58.78
CA GLU A 624 24.77 -14.72 -57.93
C GLU A 624 24.34 -13.29 -57.61
N LEU A 625 24.44 -12.94 -56.33
CA LEU A 625 24.27 -11.57 -55.86
C LEU A 625 25.62 -10.86 -55.84
N LEU A 626 25.72 -9.74 -56.54
CA LEU A 626 26.96 -8.98 -56.70
C LEU A 626 26.92 -7.69 -55.88
N ASP A 627 28.05 -7.36 -55.25
CA ASP A 627 28.30 -6.01 -54.76
C ASP A 627 28.45 -5.08 -55.96
N PRO A 628 27.84 -3.88 -55.99
CA PRO A 628 28.03 -2.90 -57.05
C PRO A 628 29.51 -2.60 -57.39
N LYS A 629 30.44 -2.76 -56.44
CA LYS A 629 31.88 -2.61 -56.66
C LYS A 629 32.51 -3.73 -57.48
N ASP A 630 31.94 -4.93 -57.38
CA ASP A 630 32.43 -6.15 -58.04
C ASP A 630 31.69 -6.37 -59.39
N PHE A 631 30.82 -5.43 -59.79
CA PHE A 631 30.03 -5.49 -61.03
C PHE A 631 30.85 -5.07 -62.27
N ILE A 632 31.02 -6.00 -63.21
CA ILE A 632 31.59 -5.74 -64.54
C ILE A 632 30.46 -5.87 -65.58
N PRO A 633 29.89 -4.76 -66.09
CA PRO A 633 28.70 -4.79 -66.94
C PRO A 633 28.89 -5.63 -68.22
N GLU A 634 30.06 -5.52 -68.84
CA GLU A 634 30.42 -6.22 -70.07
C GLU A 634 30.51 -7.73 -69.85
N LEU A 635 31.12 -8.15 -68.73
CA LEU A 635 31.24 -9.56 -68.37
C LEU A 635 29.87 -10.18 -68.18
N ILE A 636 28.98 -9.50 -67.46
CA ILE A 636 27.64 -10.03 -67.14
C ILE A 636 26.77 -10.06 -68.39
N LYS A 637 26.83 -9.04 -69.24
CA LYS A 637 26.14 -9.04 -70.53
C LYS A 637 26.60 -10.19 -71.41
N SER A 638 27.91 -10.39 -71.54
CA SER A 638 28.47 -11.49 -72.32
C SER A 638 28.14 -12.85 -71.72
N TYR A 639 28.16 -12.98 -70.38
CA TYR A 639 27.80 -14.22 -69.68
C TYR A 639 26.34 -14.59 -69.92
N SER A 640 25.41 -13.64 -69.77
CA SER A 640 23.98 -13.87 -70.00
C SER A 640 23.67 -14.25 -71.44
N LEU A 641 24.37 -13.63 -72.42
CA LEU A 641 24.26 -14.03 -73.82
C LEU A 641 24.82 -15.44 -74.05
N ALA A 642 25.98 -15.78 -73.46
CA ALA A 642 26.57 -17.11 -73.54
C ALA A 642 25.62 -18.18 -72.97
N LEU A 643 25.00 -17.91 -71.82
CA LEU A 643 24.04 -18.80 -71.18
C LEU A 643 22.81 -19.03 -72.07
N ASN A 644 22.33 -17.99 -72.76
CA ASN A 644 21.23 -18.12 -73.72
C ASN A 644 21.60 -18.99 -74.93
N TYR A 645 22.77 -18.75 -75.54
CA TYR A 645 23.26 -19.60 -76.64
C TYR A 645 23.46 -21.05 -76.22
N TYR A 646 24.01 -21.27 -75.02
CA TYR A 646 24.17 -22.59 -74.43
C TYR A 646 22.83 -23.31 -74.27
N ARG A 647 21.80 -22.64 -73.74
CA ARG A 647 20.45 -23.20 -73.59
C ARG A 647 19.79 -23.56 -74.93
N ASN A 648 20.12 -22.83 -76.00
CA ASN A 648 19.64 -23.10 -77.36
C ASN A 648 20.52 -24.07 -78.16
N LYS A 649 21.42 -24.83 -77.51
CA LYS A 649 22.38 -25.76 -78.13
C LYS A 649 23.38 -25.11 -79.10
N ASN A 650 23.48 -23.77 -79.12
CA ASN A 650 24.52 -23.08 -79.88
C ASN A 650 25.79 -22.98 -79.03
N PHE A 651 26.49 -24.11 -78.87
CA PHE A 651 27.67 -24.17 -78.00
C PHE A 651 28.86 -23.37 -78.51
N GLU A 652 28.98 -23.16 -79.82
CA GLU A 652 30.10 -22.44 -80.42
C GLU A 652 30.10 -20.96 -80.03
N GLU A 653 28.95 -20.30 -80.16
CA GLU A 653 28.78 -18.91 -79.71
C GLU A 653 28.89 -18.79 -78.18
N ALA A 654 28.38 -19.77 -77.43
CA ALA A 654 28.51 -19.81 -75.98
C ALA A 654 29.98 -19.91 -75.52
N ILE A 655 30.78 -20.77 -76.18
CA ILE A 655 32.22 -20.93 -75.93
C ILE A 655 32.96 -19.61 -76.20
N ASN A 656 32.71 -18.97 -77.34
CA ASN A 656 33.37 -17.70 -77.70
C ASN A 656 33.09 -16.59 -76.67
N LEU A 657 31.83 -16.47 -76.23
CA LEU A 657 31.42 -15.49 -75.23
C LEU A 657 31.98 -15.79 -73.84
N TRP A 658 31.97 -17.05 -73.37
CA TRP A 658 32.58 -17.39 -72.08
C TRP A 658 34.11 -17.29 -72.09
N GLN A 659 34.78 -17.60 -73.20
CA GLN A 659 36.21 -17.29 -73.36
C GLN A 659 36.46 -15.78 -73.22
N THR A 660 35.59 -14.95 -73.77
CA THR A 660 35.65 -13.49 -73.59
C THR A 660 35.46 -13.11 -72.13
N CYS A 661 34.49 -13.69 -71.42
CA CYS A 661 34.32 -13.47 -69.98
C CYS A 661 35.58 -13.85 -69.17
N THR A 662 36.22 -14.97 -69.47
CA THR A 662 37.47 -15.39 -68.78
C THR A 662 38.67 -14.48 -69.08
N LYS A 663 38.63 -13.71 -70.18
CA LYS A 663 39.63 -12.66 -70.48
C LYS A 663 39.33 -11.37 -69.72
N LEU A 664 38.05 -11.03 -69.54
CA LEU A 664 37.59 -9.86 -68.79
C LEU A 664 37.89 -9.99 -67.29
N ASP A 665 37.65 -11.17 -66.72
CA ASP A 665 38.11 -11.51 -65.37
C ASP A 665 38.71 -12.92 -65.32
N LYS A 666 40.02 -12.98 -65.09
CA LYS A 666 40.76 -14.25 -64.96
C LYS A 666 40.39 -15.03 -63.70
N LYS A 667 39.80 -14.37 -62.69
CA LYS A 667 39.40 -14.98 -61.42
C LYS A 667 37.96 -15.49 -61.44
N ASP A 668 37.17 -15.17 -62.48
CA ASP A 668 35.78 -15.60 -62.59
C ASP A 668 35.68 -17.11 -62.89
N LYS A 669 35.56 -17.89 -61.82
CA LYS A 669 35.44 -19.35 -61.91
C LYS A 669 34.11 -19.77 -62.57
N ALA A 670 33.04 -18.99 -62.45
CA ALA A 670 31.75 -19.31 -63.03
C ALA A 670 31.82 -19.42 -64.57
N SER A 671 32.40 -18.41 -65.25
CA SER A 671 32.62 -18.46 -66.70
C SER A 671 33.50 -19.64 -67.11
N ARG A 672 34.52 -19.96 -66.32
CA ARG A 672 35.41 -21.09 -66.59
C ARG A 672 34.70 -22.44 -66.49
N VAL A 673 33.91 -22.64 -65.44
CA VAL A 673 33.10 -23.86 -65.26
C VAL A 673 32.12 -24.02 -66.40
N MET A 674 31.43 -22.95 -66.79
CA MET A 674 30.48 -22.99 -67.90
C MET A 674 31.16 -23.20 -69.25
N LEU A 675 32.34 -22.59 -69.48
CA LEU A 675 33.16 -22.84 -70.66
C LEU A 675 33.59 -24.30 -70.78
N GLU A 676 34.12 -24.88 -69.71
CA GLU A 676 34.53 -26.30 -69.66
C GLU A 676 33.35 -27.23 -69.98
N ARG A 677 32.16 -26.91 -69.47
CA ARG A 677 30.91 -27.64 -69.78
C ARG A 677 30.47 -27.46 -71.23
N ALA A 678 30.50 -26.24 -71.75
CA ALA A 678 30.12 -25.95 -73.13
C ALA A 678 31.01 -26.68 -74.13
N VAL A 679 32.33 -26.69 -73.89
CA VAL A 679 33.30 -27.46 -74.69
C VAL A 679 33.01 -28.96 -74.62
N LYS A 680 32.70 -29.48 -73.42
CA LYS A 680 32.32 -30.89 -73.24
C LYS A 680 31.08 -31.25 -74.05
N PHE A 681 30.02 -30.43 -74.00
CA PHE A 681 28.77 -30.70 -74.73
C PHE A 681 28.93 -30.50 -76.24
N ARG A 682 29.70 -29.52 -76.70
CA ARG A 682 30.06 -29.36 -78.12
C ARG A 682 30.80 -30.58 -78.65
N HIS A 683 31.74 -31.12 -77.88
CA HIS A 683 32.44 -32.34 -78.26
C HIS A 683 31.50 -33.55 -78.30
N GLN A 684 30.51 -33.64 -77.41
CA GLN A 684 29.49 -34.69 -77.46
C GLN A 684 28.55 -34.53 -78.67
N GLU A 685 28.17 -33.30 -79.02
CA GLU A 685 27.36 -32.98 -80.19
C GLU A 685 28.06 -33.38 -81.49
N LEU A 686 29.32 -32.98 -81.67
CA LEU A 686 30.13 -33.31 -82.87
C LEU A 686 30.35 -34.82 -83.05
N ASN A 687 30.30 -35.59 -81.97
CA ASN A 687 30.45 -37.05 -81.99
C ASN A 687 29.12 -37.82 -81.91
N SER A 688 27.97 -37.13 -82.07
CA SER A 688 26.62 -37.72 -81.97
C SER A 688 26.34 -38.47 -80.66
N LYS A 689 26.99 -38.05 -79.56
CA LYS A 689 26.84 -38.60 -78.21
C LYS A 689 25.97 -37.73 -77.29
N LEU A 690 25.48 -36.60 -77.79
CA LEU A 690 24.54 -35.75 -77.06
C LEU A 690 23.15 -36.37 -77.12
N SER A 691 22.49 -36.52 -75.96
CA SER A 691 21.13 -37.07 -75.87
C SER A 691 20.14 -36.23 -76.69
N GLU A 692 19.19 -36.88 -77.38
CA GLU A 692 18.08 -36.19 -78.07
C GLU A 692 17.25 -35.36 -77.07
N ASN A 693 17.08 -35.87 -75.85
CA ASN A 693 16.40 -35.21 -74.73
C ASN A 693 17.36 -34.38 -73.86
N TRP A 694 18.43 -33.82 -74.43
CA TRP A 694 19.31 -32.95 -73.67
C TRP A 694 18.58 -31.70 -73.20
N GLU A 695 18.68 -31.43 -71.90
CA GLU A 695 18.21 -30.21 -71.26
C GLU A 695 19.42 -29.44 -70.69
N PRO A 696 19.37 -28.10 -70.65
CA PRO A 696 20.43 -27.26 -70.09
C PRO A 696 20.38 -27.26 -68.55
N VAL A 697 20.31 -28.44 -67.95
CA VAL A 697 20.21 -28.65 -66.50
C VAL A 697 21.42 -29.44 -66.04
N TRP A 698 22.14 -28.92 -65.03
CA TRP A 698 23.31 -29.57 -64.49
C TRP A 698 23.07 -30.17 -63.11
N THR A 699 23.31 -31.47 -62.95
CA THR A 699 23.29 -32.12 -61.62
C THR A 699 24.60 -31.84 -60.89
N VAL A 700 24.52 -31.16 -59.75
CA VAL A 700 25.69 -30.89 -58.91
C VAL A 700 26.00 -32.15 -58.10
N GLU A 701 27.15 -32.78 -58.37
CA GLU A 701 27.63 -33.91 -57.57
C GLU A 701 28.20 -33.43 -56.23
N ASN A 702 27.88 -34.16 -55.14
CA ASN A 702 28.46 -33.90 -53.83
C ASN A 702 29.97 -34.25 -53.84
N LYS A 703 30.85 -33.25 -53.83
CA LYS A 703 32.28 -33.42 -53.51
C LYS A 703 32.81 -32.38 -52.53
#